data_AF-A0A0N0D306-F1
#
_entry.id   AF-A0A0N0D306-F1
#
_cell.length_a   1.000
_cell.length_b   1.000
_cell.length_c   1.000
_cell.angle_alpha   90.00
_cell.angle_beta   90.00
_cell.angle_gamma   90.00
#
_symmetry.space_group_name_H-M   'P 1'
#
loop_
_entity.id
_entity.type
_entity.pdbx_description
1 polymer ?
#
loop_
_entity_poly.entity_id
_entity_poly.type
_entity_poly.pdbx_seq_one_letter_code
_entity_poly.pdbx_strand_id
1 'polypeptide(L)'
;MQTAQKIYPNETFHSEGYEMDNNSEKNKSKAVHTEKLKVSKIQRTCVHDGPGIRTVIFFAGCNLRCLWCQNPELIPFQLDTTQNSNYSVNDIMDVVMKDKEYYFSSKGGLTLSGGEPLLQHKDSLIHLLKQLRKEKVHVAVETTAHVPWKNMKEIVPYIDLFLIDLKIVNNDKLHMEYTKHDSKLIHRNIKKLIDLKVNIQFRMVVIPGFNDADNDIQEAANFLKSINHSSIELLKYHNMYEAKSKRLGISNKSLDITNEQSVTAARRAVDLFKSFNIYAHCDLDFITNKSAFSNRVYNIQNEIRDSDCYLCFETSTLKTDFYKKNGFNKPTHIHRAERLNYLLNNKKIIVYPNELIVGNYTSKRVGGNVWEEYFGIVLVSIIHQLNRQKPVPFKCSFADKLNFYTNIFPFWAKHSLLSQKNKSLNDWMLLLSRCSDMKLGFNNNQAGIAHFIVNHERILELGTKGIINEIHEKQKEDPDHNKDFYDAALITLKGLENFAERYANSLIELCKNENNLARRKELEKMANVCRHVPKNPARTFHEALQSILFLQIALCTESFENAISFGRLDQILYPYYKNDQDENLITYEEAKELLACFILKVDEVIIVNDGDTYLAVGRLFESLSTVQSVTFGGIDKDGNDGTNDVTYMLLDICELQPRGVNMTARIHNNSPKAYLKRIAEVYINGSPMPALYNDEVYIETLKEHYPTKIQDARNYSIVGCVEPVASDDHFANTDCANINVVHPFLQALKGEENDLWNFGISDQLSKLFKKFIRYNFDGNKYAKHLTSAYSTIHKTLNKKSTPATYHSPKNMDELMDRFQVRLNYLASSILADHQLLEESLQRNFTTPLASTLFKGCIKSGNDVH
;
A
#
# COMPACT_ATOMS: atom_id res chain seq x y z
N MET A 1 -43.46 9.46 8.47
CA MET A 1 -43.64 8.88 9.81
C MET A 1 -43.21 9.92 10.83
N GLN A 2 -44.15 10.36 11.67
CA GLN A 2 -43.88 11.14 12.88
C GLN A 2 -43.13 10.29 13.91
N THR A 3 -42.58 10.97 14.93
CA THR A 3 -41.97 10.49 16.19
C THR A 3 -40.56 9.89 16.12
N ALA A 4 -39.56 10.69 16.55
CA ALA A 4 -38.87 10.52 17.83
C ALA A 4 -37.76 11.58 18.00
N GLN A 5 -38.04 12.60 18.81
CA GLN A 5 -37.08 13.56 19.36
C GLN A 5 -37.04 13.33 20.88
N LYS A 6 -35.83 13.22 21.45
CA LYS A 6 -35.40 13.45 22.86
C LYS A 6 -34.01 12.76 23.02
N ILE A 7 -32.93 13.24 23.67
CA ILE A 7 -32.56 14.41 24.49
C ILE A 7 -31.02 14.40 24.56
N TYR A 8 -30.35 15.56 24.46
CA TYR A 8 -29.14 15.88 25.23
C TYR A 8 -29.20 17.39 25.61
N PRO A 9 -28.79 17.80 26.82
CA PRO A 9 -29.01 19.17 27.30
C PRO A 9 -27.91 20.14 26.86
N ASN A 10 -28.36 21.35 26.49
CA ASN A 10 -27.55 22.53 26.24
C ASN A 10 -27.07 23.16 27.55
N GLU A 11 -25.77 23.46 27.66
CA GLU A 11 -25.27 24.49 28.58
C GLU A 11 -24.96 25.77 27.80
N THR A 12 -25.79 26.78 28.04
CA THR A 12 -25.66 28.16 27.58
C THR A 12 -24.70 28.94 28.47
N PHE A 13 -23.63 29.49 27.91
CA PHE A 13 -22.85 30.55 28.57
C PHE A 13 -23.44 31.92 28.23
N HIS A 14 -23.91 32.61 29.28
CA HIS A 14 -24.36 34.00 29.24
C HIS A 14 -23.18 34.95 29.00
N SER A 15 -23.30 35.82 28.01
CA SER A 15 -22.50 37.02 27.84
C SER A 15 -23.21 38.20 28.50
N GLU A 16 -22.69 38.69 29.62
CA GLU A 16 -23.03 40.02 30.14
C GLU A 16 -21.88 40.97 29.84
N GLY A 17 -22.21 42.06 29.14
CA GLY A 17 -21.29 43.13 28.79
C GLY A 17 -21.09 44.10 29.94
N TYR A 18 -19.90 44.70 29.95
CA TYR A 18 -19.67 46.00 30.58
C TYR A 18 -18.73 46.78 29.65
N GLU A 19 -19.26 47.79 28.96
CA GLU A 19 -18.48 48.91 28.45
C GLU A 19 -18.04 49.77 29.63
N MET A 20 -16.76 50.14 29.72
CA MET A 20 -16.33 51.44 30.26
C MET A 20 -14.90 51.80 29.82
N ASP A 21 -14.82 53.02 29.28
CA ASP A 21 -13.74 54.01 29.26
C ASP A 21 -12.40 53.81 28.53
N ASN A 22 -12.28 54.56 27.44
CA ASN A 22 -11.06 55.10 26.86
C ASN A 22 -10.50 56.23 27.75
N ASN A 23 -9.49 55.96 28.59
CA ASN A 23 -8.27 56.77 28.70
C ASN A 23 -7.37 56.32 29.86
N SER A 24 -6.07 56.49 29.66
CA SER A 24 -4.98 56.39 30.64
C SER A 24 -4.63 54.99 31.15
N GLU A 25 -3.58 54.40 30.56
CA GLU A 25 -2.27 54.38 31.20
C GLU A 25 -1.24 53.71 30.29
N LYS A 26 -0.21 54.49 29.96
CA LYS A 26 1.03 54.03 29.36
C LYS A 26 1.75 53.11 30.36
N ASN A 27 1.47 51.82 30.33
CA ASN A 27 2.40 50.82 30.85
C ASN A 27 3.08 50.11 29.67
N LYS A 28 4.33 50.51 29.44
CA LYS A 28 5.25 49.90 28.48
C LYS A 28 5.46 48.42 28.85
N SER A 29 4.67 47.52 28.29
CA SER A 29 5.10 46.13 28.14
C SER A 29 6.19 46.14 27.06
N LYS A 30 7.41 45.75 27.44
CA LYS A 30 8.50 45.53 26.49
C LYS A 30 8.07 44.41 25.53
N ALA A 31 7.61 44.77 24.34
CA ALA A 31 7.56 43.82 23.23
C ALA A 31 8.99 43.32 23.00
N VAL A 32 9.23 42.04 23.28
CA VAL A 32 10.50 41.39 22.94
C VAL A 32 10.57 41.39 21.41
N HIS A 33 11.42 42.24 20.84
CA HIS A 33 11.84 42.11 19.44
C HIS A 33 12.59 40.78 19.32
N THR A 34 11.88 39.68 19.03
CA THR A 34 12.50 38.39 18.79
C THR A 34 13.10 38.41 17.38
N GLU A 35 14.43 38.46 17.29
CA GLU A 35 15.14 38.23 16.04
C GLU A 35 14.80 36.84 15.48
N LYS A 36 14.72 36.71 14.15
CA LYS A 36 14.45 35.43 13.48
C LYS A 36 15.62 34.47 13.68
N LEU A 37 15.32 33.19 13.88
CA LEU A 37 16.34 32.14 13.99
C LEU A 37 16.83 31.76 12.59
N LYS A 38 18.14 31.51 12.44
CA LYS A 38 18.75 31.15 11.14
C LYS A 38 18.58 29.66 10.87
N VAL A 39 17.37 29.29 10.50
CA VAL A 39 16.99 27.91 10.21
C VAL A 39 17.10 27.64 8.71
N SER A 40 17.94 26.68 8.34
CA SER A 40 18.08 26.23 6.95
C SER A 40 16.97 25.27 6.55
N LYS A 41 16.67 24.32 7.43
CA LYS A 41 15.69 23.25 7.17
C LYS A 41 15.10 22.74 8.49
N ILE A 42 13.82 22.38 8.45
CA ILE A 42 13.19 21.57 9.49
C ILE A 42 12.88 20.21 8.87
N GLN A 43 13.39 19.13 9.46
CA GLN A 43 13.15 17.77 9.01
C GLN A 43 12.30 17.04 10.04
N ARG A 44 11.15 16.52 9.60
CA ARG A 44 10.24 15.75 10.45
C ARG A 44 10.63 14.27 10.41
N THR A 45 10.15 13.52 11.40
CA THR A 45 10.27 12.04 11.49
C THR A 45 11.69 11.47 11.41
N CYS A 46 12.68 12.13 12.03
CA CYS A 46 14.05 11.63 12.16
C CYS A 46 14.18 10.58 13.28
N VAL A 47 15.12 9.64 13.13
CA VAL A 47 15.34 8.53 14.07
C VAL A 47 16.77 8.41 14.61
N HIS A 48 17.73 9.20 14.10
CA HIS A 48 19.15 9.15 14.51
C HIS A 48 19.57 10.34 15.40
N ASP A 49 18.72 11.37 15.49
CA ASP A 49 19.02 12.64 16.18
C ASP A 49 18.60 12.63 17.65
N GLY A 50 18.58 11.46 18.28
CA GLY A 50 18.20 11.22 19.68
C GLY A 50 17.15 10.10 19.81
N PRO A 51 16.67 9.83 21.03
CA PRO A 51 15.67 8.78 21.26
C PRO A 51 14.32 9.14 20.65
N GLY A 52 13.59 8.11 20.19
CA GLY A 52 12.26 8.22 19.60
C GLY A 52 12.23 8.90 18.22
N ILE A 53 11.03 9.15 17.71
CA ILE A 53 10.81 9.90 16.47
C ILE A 53 10.93 11.39 16.79
N ARG A 54 11.76 12.11 16.03
CA ARG A 54 12.06 13.51 16.33
C ARG A 54 11.86 14.42 15.13
N THR A 55 11.49 15.66 15.39
CA THR A 55 11.66 16.75 14.43
C THR A 55 13.00 17.41 14.70
N VAL A 56 13.77 17.64 13.65
CA VAL A 56 15.12 18.21 13.72
C VAL A 56 15.13 19.57 13.05
N ILE A 57 15.58 20.59 13.77
CA ILE A 57 15.81 21.93 13.22
C ILE A 57 17.28 22.04 12.91
N PHE A 58 17.62 22.29 11.64
CA PHE A 58 18.99 22.51 11.16
C PHE A 58 19.29 24.01 11.11
N PHE A 59 20.17 24.49 12.00
CA PHE A 59 20.59 25.88 12.07
C PHE A 59 21.83 26.16 11.21
N ALA A 60 22.06 27.43 10.89
CA ALA A 60 23.25 27.91 10.21
C ALA A 60 24.24 28.61 11.16
N GLY A 61 25.53 28.46 10.88
CA GLY A 61 26.65 29.01 11.63
C GLY A 61 27.27 27.99 12.58
N CYS A 62 28.51 27.58 12.31
CA CYS A 62 29.32 26.76 13.21
C CYS A 62 30.71 27.37 13.37
N ASN A 63 31.29 27.26 14.57
CA ASN A 63 32.67 27.70 14.81
C ASN A 63 33.69 26.71 14.24
N LEU A 64 33.39 25.41 14.24
CA LEU A 64 34.32 24.40 13.73
C LEU A 64 34.34 24.35 12.19
N ARG A 65 35.45 23.84 11.64
CA ARG A 65 35.66 23.56 10.22
C ARG A 65 36.09 22.10 10.03
N CYS A 66 35.27 21.20 10.56
CA CYS A 66 35.51 19.76 10.53
C CYS A 66 35.75 19.28 9.09
N LEU A 67 36.84 18.55 8.87
CA LEU A 67 37.19 17.98 7.58
C LEU A 67 36.11 17.05 7.01
N TRP A 68 35.35 16.38 7.89
CA TRP A 68 34.25 15.45 7.59
C TRP A 68 32.86 16.00 7.94
N CYS A 69 32.64 17.32 7.92
CA CYS A 69 31.35 17.89 8.28
C CYS A 69 30.23 17.37 7.35
N GLN A 70 29.20 16.71 7.88
CA GLN A 70 28.09 16.19 7.07
C GLN A 70 27.19 17.30 6.48
N ASN A 71 27.24 18.49 7.06
CA ASN A 71 26.45 19.66 6.66
C ASN A 71 27.35 20.88 6.42
N PRO A 72 28.26 20.84 5.45
CA PRO A 72 29.21 21.92 5.19
C PRO A 72 28.51 23.23 4.78
N GLU A 73 27.32 23.15 4.19
CA GLU A 73 26.50 24.30 3.83
C GLU A 73 25.96 25.08 5.05
N LEU A 74 25.94 24.46 6.24
CA LEU A 74 25.47 25.08 7.47
C LEU A 74 26.60 25.75 8.27
N ILE A 75 27.84 25.67 7.80
CA ILE A 75 28.99 26.27 8.46
C ILE A 75 28.93 27.82 8.43
N PRO A 76 28.62 28.48 7.29
CA PRO A 76 28.51 29.93 7.24
C PRO A 76 27.35 30.47 8.10
N PHE A 77 27.53 31.65 8.70
CA PHE A 77 26.49 32.33 9.48
C PHE A 77 25.45 33.07 8.63
N GLN A 78 25.66 33.14 7.31
CA GLN A 78 24.74 33.72 6.35
C GLN A 78 24.15 32.59 5.51
N LEU A 79 22.82 32.55 5.46
CA LEU A 79 22.08 31.65 4.58
C LEU A 79 21.92 32.31 3.22
N ASP A 80 22.08 31.53 2.16
CA ASP A 80 21.89 32.00 0.79
C ASP A 80 20.42 32.39 0.57
N THR A 81 20.16 33.57 0.00
CA THR A 81 18.84 34.26 0.03
C THR A 81 17.76 33.61 -0.84
N THR A 82 18.05 32.48 -1.48
CA THR A 82 17.17 31.80 -2.44
C THR A 82 16.25 30.74 -1.79
N GLN A 83 16.43 30.43 -0.50
CA GLN A 83 15.55 29.54 0.27
C GLN A 83 14.91 30.30 1.44
N ASN A 84 13.65 30.02 1.77
CA ASN A 84 12.94 30.59 2.94
C ASN A 84 13.69 30.24 4.25
N SER A 85 14.66 31.07 4.60
CA SER A 85 15.76 30.74 5.55
C SER A 85 15.63 31.45 6.91
N ASN A 86 14.48 32.07 7.16
CA ASN A 86 14.25 32.90 8.34
C ASN A 86 12.87 32.59 8.95
N TYR A 87 12.81 31.56 9.78
CA TYR A 87 11.60 31.14 10.49
C TYR A 87 11.40 31.98 11.76
N SER A 88 10.17 32.42 12.00
CA SER A 88 9.77 32.91 13.32
C SER A 88 9.57 31.74 14.28
N VAL A 89 9.52 32.01 15.58
CA VAL A 89 9.23 30.97 16.58
C VAL A 89 7.86 30.33 16.34
N ASN A 90 6.87 31.11 15.90
CA ASN A 90 5.53 30.59 15.59
C ASN A 90 5.57 29.65 14.38
N ASP A 91 6.30 30.01 13.31
CA ASP A 91 6.45 29.13 12.14
C ASP A 91 7.08 27.78 12.52
N ILE A 92 8.06 27.79 13.43
CA ILE A 92 8.70 26.57 13.94
C ILE A 92 7.68 25.75 14.74
N MET A 93 6.95 26.39 15.66
CA MET A 93 5.94 25.70 16.47
C MET A 93 4.86 25.06 15.61
N ASP A 94 4.35 25.75 14.60
CA ASP A 94 3.34 25.21 13.67
C ASP A 94 3.82 23.93 12.97
N VAL A 95 5.11 23.83 12.66
CA VAL A 95 5.68 22.60 12.06
C VAL A 95 5.91 21.53 13.12
N VAL A 96 6.51 21.87 14.26
CA VAL A 96 6.88 20.92 15.32
C VAL A 96 5.63 20.27 15.93
N MET A 97 4.54 21.02 16.11
CA MET A 97 3.32 20.52 16.73
C MET A 97 2.55 19.53 15.86
N LYS A 98 2.83 19.45 14.55
CA LYS A 98 2.22 18.45 13.66
C LYS A 98 2.61 17.01 14.00
N ASP A 99 3.70 16.81 14.72
CA ASP A 99 4.20 15.47 15.10
C ASP A 99 4.08 15.17 16.60
N LYS A 100 3.28 15.96 17.34
CA LYS A 100 3.16 15.86 18.80
C LYS A 100 2.82 14.44 19.27
N GLU A 101 1.89 13.78 18.59
CA GLU A 101 1.45 12.42 18.92
C GLU A 101 2.57 11.39 18.71
N TYR A 102 3.34 11.52 17.62
CA TYR A 102 4.50 10.68 17.37
C TYR A 102 5.57 10.84 18.46
N TYR A 103 5.79 12.06 18.96
CA TYR A 103 6.74 12.28 20.05
C TYR A 103 6.31 11.54 21.31
N PHE A 104 5.04 11.61 21.69
CA PHE A 104 4.56 10.96 22.91
C PHE A 104 4.58 9.43 22.80
N SER A 105 4.18 8.88 21.66
CA SER A 105 4.17 7.42 21.47
C SER A 105 5.58 6.84 21.41
N SER A 106 6.51 7.53 20.74
CA SER A 106 7.90 7.06 20.58
C SER A 106 8.87 7.52 21.68
N LYS A 107 8.40 8.32 22.65
CA LYS A 107 9.26 9.05 23.62
C LYS A 107 10.31 9.94 22.92
N GLY A 108 9.92 10.49 21.78
CA GLY A 108 10.72 11.38 20.93
C GLY A 108 10.56 12.85 21.29
N GLY A 109 10.67 13.74 20.30
CA GLY A 109 10.53 15.18 20.53
C GLY A 109 11.23 16.05 19.49
N LEU A 110 11.78 17.18 19.92
CA LEU A 110 12.53 18.09 19.07
C LEU A 110 14.03 17.92 19.27
N THR A 111 14.82 17.93 18.20
CA THR A 111 16.28 18.09 18.27
C THR A 111 16.71 19.39 17.60
N LEU A 112 17.47 20.19 18.32
CA LEU A 112 18.18 21.33 17.76
C LEU A 112 19.53 20.84 17.23
N SER A 113 19.76 20.92 15.92
CA SER A 113 20.96 20.42 15.23
C SER A 113 21.35 21.35 14.07
N GLY A 114 22.34 20.99 13.25
CA GLY A 114 22.83 21.79 12.14
C GLY A 114 23.61 23.01 12.57
N GLY A 115 24.73 23.29 11.89
CA GLY A 115 25.65 24.34 12.32
C GLY A 115 26.05 24.12 13.80
N GLU A 116 25.94 25.15 14.61
CA GLU A 116 25.98 25.07 16.07
C GLU A 116 24.75 25.80 16.65
N PRO A 117 23.72 25.06 17.14
CA PRO A 117 22.46 25.63 17.60
C PRO A 117 22.61 26.66 18.72
N LEU A 118 23.62 26.50 19.57
CA LEU A 118 23.85 27.36 20.73
C LEU A 118 24.57 28.67 20.38
N LEU A 119 24.80 28.95 19.09
CA LEU A 119 25.25 30.25 18.59
C LEU A 119 24.11 31.13 18.07
N GLN A 120 22.88 30.62 18.03
CA GLN A 120 21.72 31.40 17.61
C GLN A 120 21.35 32.50 18.62
N HIS A 121 20.48 33.43 18.21
CA HIS A 121 20.01 34.51 19.09
C HIS A 121 19.37 33.94 20.36
N LYS A 122 20.01 34.21 21.50
CA LYS A 122 19.71 33.58 22.80
C LYS A 122 18.25 33.76 23.22
N ASP A 123 17.71 34.97 23.15
CA ASP A 123 16.37 35.25 23.66
C ASP A 123 15.27 34.63 22.77
N SER A 124 15.52 34.55 21.46
CA SER A 124 14.61 33.88 20.52
C SER A 124 14.61 32.37 20.74
N LEU A 125 15.78 31.79 21.01
CA LEU A 125 15.90 30.36 21.31
C LEU A 125 15.24 30.02 22.65
N ILE A 126 15.44 30.82 23.70
CA ILE A 126 14.72 30.67 24.98
C ILE A 126 13.22 30.81 24.79
N HIS A 127 12.75 31.73 23.94
CA HIS A 127 11.34 31.88 23.65
C HIS A 127 10.74 30.61 23.06
N LEU A 128 11.39 30.02 22.04
CA LEU A 128 10.99 28.73 21.46
C LEU A 128 10.96 27.62 22.52
N LEU A 129 12.04 27.48 23.30
CA LEU A 129 12.16 26.43 24.31
C LEU A 129 11.09 26.54 25.41
N LYS A 130 10.72 27.75 25.82
CA LYS A 130 9.60 27.97 26.74
C LYS A 130 8.26 27.52 26.17
N GLN A 131 8.03 27.74 24.87
CA GLN A 131 6.80 27.28 24.23
C GLN A 131 6.76 25.75 24.16
N LEU A 132 7.85 25.10 23.75
CA LEU A 132 7.97 23.64 23.68
C LEU A 132 7.75 22.97 25.04
N ARG A 133 8.30 23.56 26.11
CA ARG A 133 8.09 23.08 27.48
C ARG A 133 6.63 23.12 27.90
N LYS A 134 5.86 24.17 27.54
CA LYS A 134 4.42 24.23 27.83
C LYS A 134 3.68 23.06 27.20
N GLU A 135 4.09 22.67 26.00
CA GLU A 135 3.54 21.55 25.25
C GLU A 135 4.10 20.18 25.67
N LYS A 136 5.00 20.15 26.67
CA LYS A 136 5.69 18.95 27.17
C LYS A 136 6.50 18.20 26.10
N VAL A 137 7.01 18.93 25.10
CA VAL A 137 7.89 18.36 24.08
C VAL A 137 9.29 18.19 24.65
N HIS A 138 9.83 16.97 24.61
CA HIS A 138 11.20 16.69 25.03
C HIS A 138 12.20 17.30 24.03
N VAL A 139 13.18 18.06 24.52
CA VAL A 139 14.16 18.79 23.71
C VAL A 139 15.55 18.20 23.85
N ALA A 140 16.12 17.77 22.73
CA ALA A 140 17.53 17.43 22.62
C ALA A 140 18.30 18.55 21.88
N VAL A 141 19.58 18.69 22.19
CA VAL A 141 20.50 19.57 21.47
C VAL A 141 21.72 18.78 21.04
N GLU A 142 21.96 18.75 19.73
CA GLU A 142 23.22 18.30 19.16
C GLU A 142 24.21 19.47 19.10
N THR A 143 25.35 19.32 19.77
CA THR A 143 26.33 20.40 19.92
C THR A 143 27.75 19.88 19.92
N THR A 144 28.67 20.71 19.41
CA THR A 144 30.11 20.50 19.53
C THR A 144 30.65 20.96 20.89
N ALA A 145 29.80 21.60 21.70
CA ALA A 145 30.16 22.35 22.91
C ALA A 145 31.21 23.46 22.69
N HIS A 146 31.60 23.78 21.45
CA HIS A 146 32.51 24.88 21.12
C HIS A 146 31.77 26.22 21.02
N VAL A 147 31.17 26.65 22.15
CA VAL A 147 30.40 27.90 22.26
C VAL A 147 30.80 28.73 23.48
N PRO A 148 30.68 30.07 23.43
CA PRO A 148 30.86 30.90 24.61
C PRO A 148 29.87 30.49 25.72
N TRP A 149 30.37 30.20 26.93
CA TRP A 149 29.52 29.74 28.05
C TRP A 149 28.31 30.64 28.34
N LYS A 150 28.45 31.96 28.12
CA LYS A 150 27.37 32.93 28.30
C LYS A 150 26.14 32.63 27.42
N ASN A 151 26.32 31.99 26.27
CA ASN A 151 25.23 31.62 25.37
C ASN A 151 24.51 30.36 25.89
N MET A 152 25.25 29.43 26.51
CA MET A 152 24.72 28.15 26.97
C MET A 152 24.05 28.26 28.35
N LYS A 153 24.62 29.03 29.29
CA LYS A 153 24.23 29.08 30.71
C LYS A 153 22.73 29.25 30.95
N GLU A 154 22.07 30.11 30.19
CA GLU A 154 20.63 30.40 30.35
C GLU A 154 19.71 29.45 29.57
N ILE A 155 20.27 28.70 28.62
CA ILE A 155 19.55 27.73 27.79
C ILE A 155 19.49 26.36 28.46
N VAL A 156 20.56 25.96 29.17
CA VAL A 156 20.67 24.65 29.84
C VAL A 156 19.41 24.23 30.61
N PRO A 157 18.75 25.10 31.40
CA PRO A 157 17.57 24.70 32.17
C PRO A 157 16.36 24.28 31.33
N TYR A 158 16.39 24.45 30.00
CA TYR A 158 15.32 24.11 29.07
C TYR A 158 15.63 22.91 28.16
N ILE A 159 16.81 22.31 28.29
CA ILE A 159 17.24 21.18 27.47
C ILE A 159 17.15 19.90 28.29
N ASP A 160 16.51 18.86 27.74
CA ASP A 160 16.32 17.58 28.42
C ASP A 160 17.46 16.60 28.14
N LEU A 161 18.11 16.71 26.97
CA LEU A 161 19.23 15.86 26.54
C LEU A 161 20.27 16.64 25.71
N PHE A 162 21.53 16.55 26.09
CA PHE A 162 22.65 17.00 25.27
C PHE A 162 23.27 15.84 24.51
N LEU A 163 23.31 15.95 23.18
CA LEU A 163 24.01 15.04 22.28
C LEU A 163 25.35 15.71 21.94
N ILE A 164 26.44 15.26 22.57
CA ILE A 164 27.75 15.90 22.44
C ILE A 164 28.64 15.06 21.54
N ASP A 165 29.00 15.61 20.38
CA ASP A 165 29.86 14.93 19.43
C ASP A 165 31.35 15.15 19.73
N LEU A 166 32.03 14.06 20.09
CA LEU A 166 33.46 13.99 20.32
C LEU A 166 34.18 13.83 18.97
N LYS A 167 34.98 14.82 18.58
CA LYS A 167 35.72 14.79 17.31
C LYS A 167 37.02 14.01 17.42
N ILE A 168 37.95 14.55 18.21
CA ILE A 168 39.25 13.96 18.57
C ILE A 168 39.50 14.34 20.03
N VAL A 169 39.88 13.37 20.86
CA VAL A 169 40.01 13.55 22.31
C VAL A 169 41.48 13.53 22.70
N ASN A 170 41.90 14.43 23.60
CA ASN A 170 43.26 14.53 24.16
C ASN A 170 44.41 14.66 23.14
N ASN A 171 44.12 14.98 21.87
CA ASN A 171 45.12 15.28 20.85
C ASN A 171 44.83 16.66 20.20
N ASP A 172 45.21 17.74 20.90
CA ASP A 172 44.95 19.12 20.47
C ASP A 172 45.57 19.45 19.10
N LYS A 173 46.68 18.80 18.74
CA LYS A 173 47.32 19.00 17.44
C LYS A 173 46.43 18.48 16.30
N LEU A 174 45.95 17.23 16.41
CA LEU A 174 45.03 16.66 15.42
C LEU A 174 43.67 17.37 15.45
N HIS A 175 43.16 17.71 16.63
CA HIS A 175 41.89 18.43 16.75
C HIS A 175 41.96 19.78 16.03
N MET A 176 43.04 20.54 16.22
CA MET A 176 43.30 21.78 15.48
C MET A 176 43.45 21.54 13.98
N GLU A 177 44.15 20.49 13.57
CA GLU A 177 44.35 20.16 12.17
C GLU A 177 43.02 19.91 11.44
N TYR A 178 42.15 19.09 12.02
CA TYR A 178 40.91 18.62 11.39
C TYR A 178 39.68 19.48 11.68
N THR A 179 39.68 20.31 12.72
CA THR A 179 38.53 21.19 13.06
C THR A 179 38.84 22.69 12.99
N LYS A 180 40.12 23.07 12.84
CA LYS A 180 40.65 24.45 12.87
C LYS A 180 40.50 25.18 14.21
N HIS A 181 40.22 24.46 15.30
CA HIS A 181 40.15 24.99 16.65
C HIS A 181 40.76 24.03 17.68
N ASP A 182 41.18 24.53 18.85
CA ASP A 182 41.59 23.68 19.97
C ASP A 182 40.38 23.12 20.74
N SER A 183 40.63 22.10 21.58
CA SER A 183 39.57 21.42 22.34
C SER A 183 39.30 22.06 23.72
N LYS A 184 40.05 23.08 24.14
CA LYS A 184 40.03 23.59 25.53
C LYS A 184 38.67 24.16 25.92
N LEU A 185 38.03 24.88 25.00
CA LEU A 185 36.69 25.44 25.23
C LEU A 185 35.64 24.32 25.38
N ILE A 186 35.75 23.28 24.56
CA ILE A 186 34.87 22.10 24.55
C ILE A 186 34.97 21.39 25.89
N HIS A 187 36.17 21.00 26.32
CA HIS A 187 36.39 20.34 27.61
C HIS A 187 35.90 21.18 28.80
N ARG A 188 36.15 22.50 28.78
CA ARG A 188 35.67 23.41 29.82
C ARG A 188 34.14 23.45 29.90
N ASN A 189 33.46 23.46 28.76
CA ASN A 189 32.00 23.49 28.73
C ASN A 189 31.40 22.14 29.11
N ILE A 190 31.97 21.03 28.64
CA ILE A 190 31.55 19.67 29.05
C ILE A 190 31.66 19.51 30.56
N LYS A 191 32.79 19.92 31.17
CA LYS A 191 32.96 19.88 32.63
C LYS A 191 31.85 20.63 33.36
N LYS A 192 31.51 21.84 32.91
CA LYS A 192 30.42 22.62 33.50
C LYS A 192 29.04 21.99 33.33
N LEU A 193 28.77 21.33 32.19
CA LEU A 193 27.52 20.61 31.98
C LEU A 193 27.40 19.41 32.94
N ILE A 194 28.50 18.68 33.14
CA ILE A 194 28.58 17.58 34.12
C ILE A 194 28.37 18.10 35.55
N ASP A 195 29.02 19.22 35.91
CA ASP A 195 28.86 19.86 37.23
C ASP A 195 27.39 20.27 37.49
N LEU A 196 26.64 20.61 36.43
CA LEU A 196 25.21 20.91 36.48
C LEU A 196 24.31 19.67 36.48
N LYS A 197 24.88 18.46 36.40
CA LYS A 197 24.15 17.17 36.39
C LYS A 197 23.10 17.07 35.29
N VAL A 198 23.39 17.63 34.11
CA VAL A 198 22.48 17.51 32.95
C VAL A 198 22.62 16.14 32.30
N ASN A 199 21.60 15.69 31.58
CA ASN A 199 21.68 14.45 30.81
C ASN A 199 22.53 14.67 29.56
N ILE A 200 23.59 13.86 29.42
CA ILE A 200 24.51 13.91 28.29
C ILE A 200 24.60 12.51 27.68
N GLN A 201 24.47 12.45 26.37
CA GLN A 201 24.81 11.29 25.55
C GLN A 201 25.96 11.70 24.63
N PHE A 202 27.12 11.08 24.83
CA PHE A 202 28.27 11.32 23.97
C PHE A 202 28.14 10.54 22.67
N ARG A 203 28.55 11.19 21.58
CA ARG A 203 28.57 10.65 20.24
C ARG A 203 29.98 10.77 19.65
N MET A 204 30.33 9.91 18.72
CA MET A 204 31.55 10.06 17.93
C MET A 204 31.36 9.46 16.54
N VAL A 205 31.58 10.27 15.50
CA VAL A 205 31.71 9.74 14.14
C VAL A 205 33.09 9.10 13.99
N VAL A 206 33.14 7.82 13.65
CA VAL A 206 34.37 7.07 13.40
C VAL A 206 34.77 7.26 11.94
N ILE A 207 35.94 7.86 11.71
CA ILE A 207 36.47 8.23 10.40
C ILE A 207 37.76 7.41 10.15
N PRO A 208 37.70 6.39 9.26
CA PRO A 208 38.86 5.57 8.91
C PRO A 208 40.10 6.39 8.52
N GLY A 209 41.21 6.19 9.23
CA GLY A 209 42.49 6.85 9.01
C GLY A 209 42.66 8.21 9.70
N PHE A 210 41.67 8.70 10.45
CA PHE A 210 41.71 10.04 11.06
C PHE A 210 41.50 10.03 12.58
N ASN A 211 40.53 9.25 13.09
CA ASN A 211 40.25 9.15 14.53
C ASN A 211 39.89 7.72 14.96
N ASP A 212 40.24 6.71 14.16
CA ASP A 212 39.90 5.30 14.40
C ASP A 212 41.09 4.49 14.92
N ALA A 213 42.28 5.07 15.12
CA ALA A 213 43.43 4.34 15.65
C ALA A 213 43.20 3.93 17.11
N ASP A 214 43.81 2.82 17.52
CA ASP A 214 43.63 2.25 18.87
C ASP A 214 43.91 3.28 19.98
N ASN A 215 44.97 4.10 19.81
CA ASN A 215 45.32 5.16 20.75
C ASN A 215 44.24 6.26 20.82
N ASP A 216 43.64 6.66 19.68
CA ASP A 216 42.61 7.69 19.66
C ASP A 216 41.32 7.22 20.36
N ILE A 217 40.94 5.96 20.13
CA ILE A 217 39.80 5.32 20.79
C ILE A 217 40.08 5.14 22.29
N GLN A 218 41.30 4.75 22.66
CA GLN A 218 41.72 4.63 24.05
C GLN A 218 41.65 5.98 24.78
N GLU A 219 42.10 7.07 24.16
CA GLU A 219 42.01 8.41 24.72
C GLU A 219 40.56 8.88 24.90
N ALA A 220 39.68 8.61 23.94
CA ALA A 220 38.26 8.86 24.09
C ALA A 220 37.65 8.04 25.25
N ALA A 221 37.99 6.76 25.37
CA ALA A 221 37.53 5.91 26.47
C ALA A 221 38.05 6.39 27.84
N ASN A 222 39.32 6.79 27.92
CA ASN A 222 39.93 7.35 29.12
C ASN A 222 39.26 8.66 29.54
N PHE A 223 38.94 9.53 28.58
CA PHE A 223 38.18 10.75 28.84
C PHE A 223 36.80 10.44 29.42
N LEU A 224 36.03 9.53 28.81
CA LEU A 224 34.71 9.13 29.33
C LEU A 224 34.80 8.57 30.76
N LYS A 225 35.80 7.74 31.04
CA LYS A 225 36.07 7.25 32.41
C LYS A 225 36.38 8.39 33.38
N SER A 226 37.19 9.36 32.96
CA SER A 226 37.58 10.50 33.81
C SER A 226 36.40 11.34 34.28
N ILE A 227 35.29 11.31 33.53
CA ILE A 227 34.03 11.98 33.85
C ILE A 227 32.93 11.03 34.35
N ASN A 228 33.31 9.78 34.71
CA ASN A 228 32.42 8.74 35.19
C ASN A 228 31.24 8.44 34.24
N HIS A 229 31.49 8.43 32.93
CA HIS A 229 30.53 8.09 31.90
C HIS A 229 30.92 6.77 31.22
N SER A 230 29.96 5.86 31.07
CA SER A 230 30.23 4.46 30.69
C SER A 230 29.64 4.07 29.33
N SER A 231 29.16 5.02 28.53
CA SER A 231 28.56 4.73 27.23
C SER A 231 28.90 5.75 26.15
N ILE A 232 28.90 5.35 24.89
CA ILE A 232 29.05 6.23 23.75
C ILE A 232 28.22 5.71 22.56
N GLU A 233 27.64 6.62 21.79
CA GLU A 233 27.06 6.34 20.48
C GLU A 233 28.12 6.53 19.40
N LEU A 234 28.38 5.51 18.61
CA LEU A 234 29.28 5.61 17.46
C LEU A 234 28.45 5.73 16.20
N LEU A 235 28.88 6.65 15.34
CA LEU A 235 28.30 6.85 14.01
C LEU A 235 29.35 6.46 12.97
N LYS A 236 28.97 5.65 11.98
CA LYS A 236 29.87 5.38 10.85
C LYS A 236 29.96 6.61 9.95
N TYR A 237 31.11 6.83 9.33
CA TYR A 237 31.25 7.84 8.28
C TYR A 237 30.34 7.52 7.08
N HIS A 238 29.55 8.50 6.65
CA HIS A 238 28.76 8.41 5.41
C HIS A 238 29.36 9.32 4.33
N ASN A 239 29.66 8.75 3.16
CA ASN A 239 30.20 9.52 2.02
C ASN A 239 29.19 10.47 1.34
N MET A 240 28.05 10.75 1.98
CA MET A 240 27.12 11.79 1.51
C MET A 240 27.77 13.17 1.50
N TYR A 241 28.75 13.40 2.37
CA TYR A 241 29.51 14.65 2.44
C TYR A 241 30.20 15.01 1.12
N GLU A 242 30.89 14.07 0.46
CA GLU A 242 31.66 14.39 -0.74
C GLU A 242 30.75 14.68 -1.94
N ALA A 243 29.68 13.90 -2.10
CA ALA A 243 28.68 14.14 -3.12
C ALA A 243 28.02 15.53 -2.95
N LYS A 244 27.73 15.91 -1.71
CA LYS A 244 27.14 17.21 -1.36
C LYS A 244 28.13 18.36 -1.58
N SER A 245 29.38 18.21 -1.15
CA SER A 245 30.46 19.19 -1.36
C SER A 245 30.69 19.47 -2.84
N LYS A 246 30.73 18.42 -3.67
CA LYS A 246 30.85 18.54 -5.14
C LYS A 246 29.67 19.29 -5.74
N ARG A 247 28.43 19.00 -5.32
CA ARG A 247 27.23 19.68 -5.80
C ARG A 247 27.19 21.17 -5.41
N LEU A 248 27.71 21.51 -4.25
CA LEU A 248 27.72 22.87 -3.71
C LEU A 248 28.94 23.70 -4.15
N GLY A 249 29.84 23.14 -4.96
CA GLY A 249 31.06 23.84 -5.38
C GLY A 249 32.04 24.13 -4.24
N ILE A 250 31.95 23.39 -3.13
CA ILE A 250 32.83 23.55 -1.97
C ILE A 250 34.13 22.81 -2.25
N SER A 251 35.22 23.56 -2.41
CA SER A 251 36.58 23.05 -2.66
C SER A 251 37.17 22.39 -1.42
N ASN A 252 36.85 21.11 -1.18
CA ASN A 252 37.48 20.29 -0.14
C ASN A 252 38.18 19.06 -0.74
N LYS A 253 39.26 18.61 -0.09
CA LYS A 253 39.97 17.36 -0.43
C LYS A 253 39.05 16.17 -0.08
N SER A 254 38.80 15.27 -1.05
CA SER A 254 38.08 14.00 -0.81
C SER A 254 38.85 13.16 0.22
N LEU A 255 38.10 12.46 1.07
CA LEU A 255 38.65 11.53 2.06
C LEU A 255 38.87 10.13 1.49
N ASP A 256 38.20 9.81 0.37
CA ASP A 256 38.29 8.53 -0.34
C ASP A 256 38.02 7.30 0.56
N ILE A 257 37.03 7.44 1.44
CA ILE A 257 36.60 6.39 2.38
C ILE A 257 35.38 5.66 1.81
N THR A 258 35.50 4.35 1.62
CA THR A 258 34.41 3.47 1.20
C THR A 258 33.44 3.14 2.35
N ASN A 259 32.20 2.73 2.02
CA ASN A 259 31.25 2.29 3.04
C ASN A 259 31.77 1.06 3.82
N GLU A 260 32.48 0.15 3.15
CA GLU A 260 33.06 -1.04 3.77
C GLU A 260 34.15 -0.68 4.80
N GLN A 261 35.06 0.24 4.46
CA GLN A 261 36.05 0.76 5.41
C GLN A 261 35.38 1.45 6.61
N SER A 262 34.34 2.25 6.36
CA SER A 262 33.57 2.93 7.39
C SER A 262 32.89 1.97 8.37
N VAL A 263 32.19 0.95 7.86
CA VAL A 263 31.56 -0.09 8.66
C VAL A 263 32.60 -0.90 9.44
N THR A 264 33.74 -1.22 8.82
CA THR A 264 34.83 -1.97 9.45
C THR A 264 35.45 -1.19 10.60
N ALA A 265 35.76 0.09 10.42
CA ALA A 265 36.32 0.94 11.46
C ALA A 265 35.34 1.14 12.62
N ALA A 266 34.06 1.38 12.33
CA ALA A 266 33.03 1.51 13.37
C ALA A 266 32.84 0.21 14.18
N ARG A 267 32.83 -0.97 13.53
CA ARG A 267 32.84 -2.28 14.21
C ARG A 267 34.03 -2.43 15.14
N ARG A 268 35.25 -2.18 14.64
CA ARG A 268 36.47 -2.24 15.44
C ARG A 268 36.41 -1.30 16.63
N ALA A 269 35.90 -0.08 16.43
CA ALA A 269 35.75 0.89 17.50
C ALA A 269 34.79 0.41 18.60
N VAL A 270 33.64 -0.19 18.23
CA VAL A 270 32.72 -0.81 19.21
C VAL A 270 33.46 -1.84 20.08
N ASP A 271 34.22 -2.75 19.46
CA ASP A 271 34.97 -3.78 20.17
C ASP A 271 36.06 -3.20 21.07
N LEU A 272 36.79 -2.18 20.62
CA LEU A 272 37.83 -1.51 21.39
C LEU A 272 37.24 -0.77 22.60
N PHE A 273 36.17 0.01 22.44
CA PHE A 273 35.48 0.66 23.57
C PHE A 273 35.00 -0.38 24.60
N LYS A 274 34.47 -1.51 24.13
CA LYS A 274 34.05 -2.63 25.01
C LYS A 274 35.22 -3.20 25.79
N SER A 275 36.39 -3.36 25.17
CA SER A 275 37.61 -3.80 25.86
C SER A 275 38.06 -2.84 26.96
N PHE A 276 37.69 -1.56 26.85
CA PHE A 276 37.93 -0.53 27.86
C PHE A 276 36.77 -0.38 28.86
N ASN A 277 35.79 -1.28 28.93
CA ASN A 277 34.60 -1.17 29.80
C ASN A 277 33.73 0.07 29.51
N ILE A 278 33.66 0.51 28.25
CA ILE A 278 32.69 1.51 27.77
C ILE A 278 31.68 0.80 26.86
N TYR A 279 30.39 0.97 27.15
CA TYR A 279 29.31 0.48 26.30
C TYR A 279 29.19 1.36 25.04
N ALA A 280 29.77 0.90 23.94
CA ALA A 280 29.60 1.51 22.63
C ALA A 280 28.43 0.87 21.89
N HIS A 281 27.50 1.69 21.39
CA HIS A 281 26.47 1.25 20.45
C HIS A 281 26.67 1.93 19.10
N CYS A 282 26.48 1.19 18.02
CA CYS A 282 26.59 1.69 16.66
C CYS A 282 25.54 1.00 15.80
N ASP A 283 24.68 1.77 15.16
CA ASP A 283 23.76 1.27 14.14
C ASP A 283 24.56 1.03 12.84
N LEU A 284 25.28 -0.09 12.82
CA LEU A 284 25.98 -0.59 11.64
C LEU A 284 24.91 -1.14 10.69
N ASP A 285 24.92 -0.69 9.42
CA ASP A 285 23.98 -1.14 8.39
C ASP A 285 23.60 -2.61 8.60
N PHE A 286 22.30 -2.84 8.84
CA PHE A 286 21.72 -4.09 9.29
C PHE A 286 22.38 -5.29 8.60
N ILE A 287 22.91 -6.25 9.37
CA ILE A 287 23.07 -7.60 8.84
C ILE A 287 21.65 -8.06 8.55
N THR A 288 21.28 -7.95 7.29
CA THR A 288 19.95 -8.25 6.82
C THR A 288 19.82 -9.76 6.73
N ASN A 289 19.02 -10.35 7.61
CA ASN A 289 18.57 -11.73 7.44
C ASN A 289 17.67 -11.74 6.20
N LYS A 290 18.25 -12.03 5.04
CA LYS A 290 17.51 -12.24 3.80
C LYS A 290 16.98 -13.66 3.75
N SER A 291 15.74 -13.81 3.32
CA SER A 291 15.15 -15.13 3.10
C SER A 291 15.78 -15.80 1.89
N ALA A 292 16.20 -17.05 2.06
CA ALA A 292 16.61 -17.91 0.97
C ALA A 292 15.44 -18.78 0.51
N PHE A 293 15.37 -18.99 -0.80
CA PHE A 293 14.42 -19.89 -1.45
C PHE A 293 15.17 -20.91 -2.31
N SER A 294 14.50 -22.01 -2.66
CA SER A 294 15.07 -23.00 -3.57
C SER A 294 15.29 -22.39 -4.97
N ASN A 295 16.22 -22.96 -5.73
CA ASN A 295 16.43 -22.58 -7.13
C ASN A 295 15.15 -22.73 -7.97
N ARG A 296 14.27 -23.68 -7.62
CA ARG A 296 12.98 -23.90 -8.28
C ARG A 296 12.08 -22.66 -8.16
N VAL A 297 11.97 -22.07 -6.97
CA VAL A 297 11.16 -20.87 -6.72
C VAL A 297 11.68 -19.69 -7.53
N TYR A 298 13.00 -19.45 -7.51
CA TYR A 298 13.59 -18.38 -8.31
C TYR A 298 13.40 -18.60 -9.82
N ASN A 299 13.53 -19.83 -10.31
CA ASN A 299 13.29 -20.14 -11.72
C ASN A 299 11.83 -19.90 -12.12
N ILE A 300 10.86 -20.36 -11.32
CA ILE A 300 9.43 -20.13 -11.56
C ILE A 300 9.13 -18.62 -11.58
N GLN A 301 9.66 -17.88 -10.62
CA GLN A 301 9.52 -16.42 -10.58
C GLN A 301 10.08 -15.76 -11.84
N ASN A 302 11.28 -16.14 -12.27
CA ASN A 302 11.90 -15.57 -13.47
C ASN A 302 11.10 -15.93 -14.72
N GLU A 303 10.64 -17.17 -14.87
CA GLU A 303 9.79 -17.59 -15.99
C GLU A 303 8.48 -16.79 -16.08
N ILE A 304 7.88 -16.42 -14.94
CA ILE A 304 6.70 -15.55 -14.89
C ILE A 304 7.09 -14.11 -15.30
N ARG A 305 8.15 -13.56 -14.70
CA ARG A 305 8.57 -12.16 -14.90
C ARG A 305 9.10 -11.88 -16.30
N ASP A 306 9.73 -12.86 -16.92
CA ASP A 306 10.26 -12.80 -18.29
C ASP A 306 9.18 -13.11 -19.33
N SER A 307 8.00 -13.57 -18.91
CA SER A 307 6.86 -13.77 -19.79
C SER A 307 6.29 -12.44 -20.25
N ASP A 308 5.89 -12.37 -21.52
CA ASP A 308 5.12 -11.24 -22.01
C ASP A 308 3.72 -11.22 -21.37
N CYS A 309 3.15 -10.02 -21.22
CA CYS A 309 1.74 -9.88 -20.85
C CYS A 309 0.84 -10.19 -22.06
N TYR A 310 -0.07 -11.16 -21.94
CA TYR A 310 -1.00 -11.53 -23.01
C TYR A 310 -2.44 -11.13 -22.71
N LEU A 311 -3.18 -10.78 -23.77
CA LEU A 311 -4.65 -10.75 -23.71
C LEU A 311 -5.18 -12.14 -24.06
N CYS A 312 -5.88 -12.80 -23.13
CA CYS A 312 -6.36 -14.16 -23.30
C CYS A 312 -7.86 -14.22 -23.65
N PHE A 313 -8.18 -14.81 -24.81
CA PHE A 313 -9.55 -14.95 -25.32
C PHE A 313 -10.17 -16.33 -25.09
N GLU A 314 -9.48 -17.24 -24.40
CA GLU A 314 -9.96 -18.61 -24.20
C GLU A 314 -11.34 -18.64 -23.53
N THR A 315 -11.46 -17.99 -22.37
CA THR A 315 -12.71 -17.92 -21.60
C THR A 315 -13.79 -17.21 -22.40
N SER A 316 -13.47 -16.07 -23.01
CA SER A 316 -14.37 -15.28 -23.87
C SER A 316 -14.94 -16.07 -25.05
N THR A 317 -14.09 -16.85 -25.72
CA THR A 317 -14.48 -17.70 -26.85
C THR A 317 -15.42 -18.80 -26.39
N LEU A 318 -15.02 -19.56 -25.35
CA LEU A 318 -15.83 -20.65 -24.81
C LEU A 318 -17.19 -20.16 -24.27
N LYS A 319 -17.22 -18.99 -23.61
CA LYS A 319 -18.46 -18.33 -23.16
C LYS A 319 -19.37 -18.02 -24.34
N THR A 320 -18.82 -17.40 -25.37
CA THR A 320 -19.57 -17.04 -26.59
C THR A 320 -20.15 -18.27 -27.26
N ASP A 321 -19.36 -19.33 -27.43
CA ASP A 321 -19.80 -20.58 -28.07
C ASP A 321 -20.90 -21.27 -27.26
N PHE A 322 -20.76 -21.29 -25.92
CA PHE A 322 -21.78 -21.82 -25.03
C PHE A 322 -23.11 -21.08 -25.20
N TYR A 323 -23.11 -19.74 -25.15
CA TYR A 323 -24.35 -18.97 -25.21
C TYR A 323 -24.97 -18.94 -26.61
N LYS A 324 -24.17 -18.97 -27.68
CA LYS A 324 -24.72 -19.12 -29.05
C LYS A 324 -25.44 -20.44 -29.23
N LYS A 325 -24.96 -21.50 -28.59
CA LYS A 325 -25.57 -22.83 -28.66
C LYS A 325 -26.80 -22.97 -27.75
N ASN A 326 -26.75 -22.44 -26.53
CA ASN A 326 -27.75 -22.73 -25.49
C ASN A 326 -28.74 -21.58 -25.22
N GLY A 327 -28.42 -20.35 -25.63
CA GLY A 327 -29.22 -19.15 -25.35
C GLY A 327 -29.26 -18.76 -23.87
N PHE A 328 -30.21 -17.89 -23.52
CA PHE A 328 -30.43 -17.34 -22.17
C PHE A 328 -31.82 -17.72 -21.60
N ASN A 329 -32.45 -18.77 -22.13
CA ASN A 329 -33.86 -19.08 -21.83
C ASN A 329 -34.07 -19.78 -20.48
N LYS A 330 -33.03 -20.38 -19.91
CA LYS A 330 -33.09 -21.02 -18.60
C LYS A 330 -33.00 -19.97 -17.49
N PRO A 331 -33.42 -20.28 -16.25
CA PRO A 331 -33.20 -19.40 -15.10
C PRO A 331 -31.73 -18.97 -14.97
N THR A 332 -31.50 -17.73 -14.50
CA THR A 332 -30.16 -17.13 -14.47
C THR A 332 -29.14 -18.03 -13.77
N HIS A 333 -29.44 -18.50 -12.56
CA HIS A 333 -28.54 -19.38 -11.82
C HIS A 333 -28.11 -20.61 -12.64
N ILE A 334 -29.07 -21.28 -13.28
CA ILE A 334 -28.82 -22.52 -14.02
C ILE A 334 -27.91 -22.29 -15.21
N HIS A 335 -28.23 -21.32 -16.09
CA HIS A 335 -27.41 -21.15 -17.29
C HIS A 335 -26.01 -20.58 -16.96
N ARG A 336 -25.88 -19.80 -15.87
CA ARG A 336 -24.59 -19.30 -15.37
C ARG A 336 -23.73 -20.46 -14.85
N ALA A 337 -24.33 -21.38 -14.10
CA ALA A 337 -23.68 -22.57 -13.61
C ALA A 337 -23.29 -23.55 -14.73
N GLU A 338 -24.18 -23.81 -15.67
CA GLU A 338 -23.90 -24.63 -16.85
C GLU A 338 -22.77 -24.04 -17.70
N ARG A 339 -22.74 -22.71 -17.84
CA ARG A 339 -21.66 -21.98 -18.51
C ARG A 339 -20.33 -22.19 -17.77
N LEU A 340 -20.30 -22.01 -16.45
CA LEU A 340 -19.07 -22.19 -15.66
C LEU A 340 -18.57 -23.64 -15.76
N ASN A 341 -19.47 -24.61 -15.60
CA ASN A 341 -19.16 -26.02 -15.78
C ASN A 341 -18.62 -26.30 -17.19
N TYR A 342 -19.20 -25.72 -18.25
CA TYR A 342 -18.67 -25.82 -19.61
C TYR A 342 -17.25 -25.26 -19.71
N LEU A 343 -16.98 -24.07 -19.14
CA LEU A 343 -15.65 -23.49 -19.13
C LEU A 343 -14.62 -24.39 -18.43
N LEU A 344 -14.93 -24.84 -17.22
CA LEU A 344 -14.03 -25.69 -16.43
C LEU A 344 -13.75 -27.04 -17.11
N ASN A 345 -14.69 -27.57 -17.89
CA ASN A 345 -14.48 -28.80 -18.66
C ASN A 345 -13.71 -28.60 -19.98
N ASN A 346 -13.65 -27.38 -20.52
CA ASN A 346 -13.10 -27.12 -21.85
C ASN A 346 -11.86 -26.20 -21.86
N LYS A 347 -11.57 -25.46 -20.79
CA LYS A 347 -10.33 -24.68 -20.65
C LYS A 347 -9.12 -25.60 -20.80
N LYS A 348 -8.06 -25.10 -21.44
CA LYS A 348 -6.81 -25.81 -21.62
C LYS A 348 -6.16 -26.09 -20.27
N ILE A 349 -5.69 -27.32 -20.11
CA ILE A 349 -4.93 -27.78 -18.95
C ILE A 349 -3.45 -27.66 -19.29
N ILE A 350 -2.72 -26.86 -18.52
CA ILE A 350 -1.29 -26.64 -18.69
C ILE A 350 -0.61 -26.92 -17.35
N VAL A 351 0.41 -27.78 -17.38
CA VAL A 351 1.32 -28.01 -16.26
C VAL A 351 2.68 -27.53 -16.73
N TYR A 352 3.19 -26.45 -16.14
CA TYR A 352 4.50 -25.93 -16.52
C TYR A 352 5.63 -26.77 -15.89
N PRO A 353 6.84 -26.74 -16.46
CA PRO A 353 7.98 -27.45 -15.89
C PRO A 353 8.23 -27.09 -14.42
N ASN A 354 8.67 -28.07 -13.63
CA ASN A 354 9.06 -27.92 -12.22
C ASN A 354 7.98 -27.48 -11.22
N GLU A 355 6.74 -27.20 -11.65
CA GLU A 355 5.66 -26.82 -10.74
C GLU A 355 5.37 -27.88 -9.69
N LEU A 356 5.13 -27.45 -8.45
CA LEU A 356 4.66 -28.28 -7.34
C LEU A 356 3.17 -28.11 -7.05
N ILE A 357 2.53 -27.11 -7.66
CA ILE A 357 1.10 -26.83 -7.55
C ILE A 357 0.58 -26.45 -8.95
N VAL A 358 -0.57 -27.00 -9.34
CA VAL A 358 -1.06 -26.93 -10.73
C VAL A 358 -2.41 -26.23 -10.85
N GLY A 359 -2.65 -25.63 -12.00
CA GLY A 359 -3.81 -24.77 -12.23
C GLY A 359 -3.39 -23.52 -12.97
N ASN A 360 -3.73 -23.41 -14.27
CA ASN A 360 -3.51 -22.19 -15.03
C ASN A 360 -4.78 -21.31 -15.05
N TYR A 361 -4.63 -20.03 -14.65
CA TYR A 361 -5.73 -19.04 -14.75
C TYR A 361 -6.13 -18.79 -16.20
N THR A 362 -5.14 -18.66 -17.10
CA THR A 362 -5.37 -18.41 -18.53
C THR A 362 -4.66 -19.45 -19.39
N SER A 363 -4.91 -19.46 -20.69
CA SER A 363 -4.16 -20.30 -21.66
C SER A 363 -2.74 -19.80 -21.94
N LYS A 364 -2.29 -18.76 -21.22
CA LYS A 364 -0.99 -18.08 -21.32
C LYS A 364 -0.30 -18.14 -19.96
N ARG A 365 1.04 -18.06 -19.91
CA ARG A 365 1.79 -18.07 -18.64
C ARG A 365 1.51 -16.82 -17.82
N VAL A 366 1.46 -15.65 -18.45
CA VAL A 366 0.98 -14.41 -17.85
C VAL A 366 -0.09 -13.81 -18.75
N GLY A 367 -1.33 -13.73 -18.28
CA GLY A 367 -2.42 -13.25 -19.11
C GLY A 367 -3.62 -12.69 -18.36
N GLY A 368 -4.30 -11.75 -19.00
CA GLY A 368 -5.57 -11.20 -18.50
C GLY A 368 -6.75 -11.72 -19.29
N ASN A 369 -7.86 -11.99 -18.59
CA ASN A 369 -9.09 -12.44 -19.20
C ASN A 369 -9.83 -11.27 -19.87
N VAL A 370 -10.50 -11.57 -20.98
CA VAL A 370 -11.49 -10.66 -21.57
C VAL A 370 -12.84 -10.94 -20.93
N TRP A 371 -13.46 -9.90 -20.37
CA TRP A 371 -14.78 -9.96 -19.73
C TRP A 371 -15.85 -9.32 -20.62
N GLU A 372 -16.10 -9.94 -21.76
CA GLU A 372 -17.03 -9.46 -22.79
C GLU A 372 -18.48 -9.34 -22.33
N GLU A 373 -18.85 -10.04 -21.27
CA GLU A 373 -20.19 -9.96 -20.67
C GLU A 373 -20.40 -8.70 -19.82
N TYR A 374 -19.30 -8.06 -19.39
CA TYR A 374 -19.27 -6.81 -18.62
C TYR A 374 -18.71 -5.66 -19.47
N PHE A 375 -17.62 -5.03 -19.02
CA PHE A 375 -16.98 -3.91 -19.68
C PHE A 375 -16.12 -4.31 -20.90
N GLY A 376 -15.77 -5.60 -21.06
CA GLY A 376 -14.82 -6.07 -22.06
C GLY A 376 -15.22 -5.83 -23.52
N ILE A 377 -16.49 -5.53 -23.83
CA ILE A 377 -16.90 -5.16 -25.19
C ILE A 377 -16.24 -3.86 -25.69
N VAL A 378 -15.82 -2.96 -24.79
CA VAL A 378 -15.17 -1.71 -25.19
C VAL A 378 -13.80 -1.95 -25.84
N LEU A 379 -13.21 -3.14 -25.66
CA LEU A 379 -11.94 -3.53 -26.28
C LEU A 379 -11.96 -3.43 -27.81
N VAL A 380 -13.14 -3.46 -28.44
CA VAL A 380 -13.33 -3.22 -29.88
C VAL A 380 -12.64 -1.95 -30.37
N SER A 381 -12.56 -0.95 -29.50
CA SER A 381 -11.98 0.36 -29.80
C SER A 381 -10.45 0.43 -29.69
N ILE A 382 -9.80 -0.56 -29.07
CA ILE A 382 -8.36 -0.48 -28.72
C ILE A 382 -7.56 -1.72 -29.12
N ILE A 383 -8.20 -2.87 -29.35
CA ILE A 383 -7.52 -4.17 -29.59
C ILE A 383 -6.57 -4.15 -30.80
N HIS A 384 -6.81 -3.28 -31.79
CA HIS A 384 -5.93 -3.10 -32.95
C HIS A 384 -4.55 -2.52 -32.58
N GLN A 385 -4.45 -1.78 -31.47
CA GLN A 385 -3.22 -1.09 -31.02
C GLN A 385 -2.73 -1.51 -29.61
N LEU A 386 -3.42 -2.45 -28.96
CA LEU A 386 -3.12 -2.94 -27.61
C LEU A 386 -1.66 -3.40 -27.39
N ASN A 387 -1.00 -3.87 -28.44
CA ASN A 387 0.41 -4.30 -28.40
C ASN A 387 1.42 -3.13 -28.38
N ARG A 388 0.96 -1.89 -28.53
CA ARG A 388 1.78 -0.67 -28.52
C ARG A 388 1.38 0.29 -27.40
N GLN A 389 0.37 -0.07 -26.61
CA GLN A 389 -0.14 0.81 -25.56
C GLN A 389 0.90 0.97 -24.43
N LYS A 390 0.82 2.09 -23.74
CA LYS A 390 1.60 2.39 -22.53
C LYS A 390 0.66 2.53 -21.33
N PRO A 391 1.12 2.22 -20.10
CA PRO A 391 2.46 1.76 -19.75
C PRO A 391 2.75 0.30 -20.14
N VAL A 392 1.72 -0.56 -20.24
CA VAL A 392 1.90 -2.00 -20.45
C VAL A 392 1.29 -2.45 -21.78
N PRO A 393 2.11 -2.95 -22.74
CA PRO A 393 1.61 -3.56 -23.96
C PRO A 393 1.13 -4.99 -23.72
N PHE A 394 -0.01 -5.36 -24.31
CA PHE A 394 -0.50 -6.74 -24.29
C PHE A 394 -0.33 -7.39 -25.67
N LYS A 395 0.22 -8.61 -25.67
CA LYS A 395 0.33 -9.44 -26.87
C LYS A 395 -1.00 -10.14 -27.14
N CYS A 396 -1.40 -10.14 -28.41
CA CYS A 396 -2.62 -10.78 -28.89
C CYS A 396 -2.39 -11.28 -30.33
N SER A 397 -2.80 -12.51 -30.61
CA SER A 397 -2.61 -13.11 -31.94
C SER A 397 -3.57 -12.50 -32.96
N PHE A 398 -3.22 -12.51 -34.24
CA PHE A 398 -4.12 -12.01 -35.29
C PHE A 398 -5.44 -12.82 -35.35
N ALA A 399 -5.38 -14.13 -35.12
CA ALA A 399 -6.55 -15.00 -35.07
C ALA A 399 -7.51 -14.61 -33.94
N ASP A 400 -6.98 -14.33 -32.74
CA ASP A 400 -7.78 -13.88 -31.60
C ASP A 400 -8.45 -12.53 -31.88
N LYS A 401 -7.72 -11.58 -32.48
CA LYS A 401 -8.30 -10.28 -32.89
C LYS A 401 -9.44 -10.47 -33.88
N LEU A 402 -9.24 -11.30 -34.90
CA LEU A 402 -10.24 -11.55 -35.92
C LEU A 402 -11.49 -12.21 -35.30
N ASN A 403 -11.31 -13.25 -34.48
CA ASN A 403 -12.39 -13.90 -33.75
C ASN A 403 -13.14 -12.92 -32.83
N PHE A 404 -12.42 -12.01 -32.17
CA PHE A 404 -13.06 -10.98 -31.36
C PHE A 404 -13.99 -10.09 -32.20
N TYR A 405 -13.51 -9.55 -33.33
CA TYR A 405 -14.30 -8.66 -34.17
C TYR A 405 -15.47 -9.36 -34.89
N THR A 406 -15.31 -10.62 -35.29
CA THR A 406 -16.32 -11.32 -36.13
C THR A 406 -17.28 -12.19 -35.33
N ASN A 407 -16.85 -12.73 -34.18
CA ASN A 407 -17.60 -13.74 -33.44
C ASN A 407 -18.05 -13.23 -32.06
N ILE A 408 -17.12 -12.71 -31.25
CA ILE A 408 -17.34 -12.36 -29.84
C ILE A 408 -18.07 -11.01 -29.72
N PHE A 409 -17.48 -9.93 -30.23
CA PHE A 409 -18.02 -8.58 -30.10
C PHE A 409 -19.45 -8.46 -30.66
N PRO A 410 -19.79 -8.95 -31.87
CA PRO A 410 -21.15 -8.80 -32.40
C PRO A 410 -22.22 -9.52 -31.57
N PHE A 411 -21.85 -10.60 -30.88
CA PHE A 411 -22.74 -11.30 -29.97
C PHE A 411 -22.94 -10.48 -28.68
N TRP A 412 -21.86 -10.15 -28.00
CA TRP A 412 -21.92 -9.47 -26.70
C TRP A 412 -22.33 -8.01 -26.77
N ALA A 413 -22.17 -7.34 -27.92
CA ALA A 413 -22.75 -6.02 -28.16
C ALA A 413 -24.28 -6.00 -27.97
N LYS A 414 -24.96 -7.15 -28.04
CA LYS A 414 -26.40 -7.29 -27.79
C LYS A 414 -26.74 -7.81 -26.39
N HIS A 415 -25.78 -8.41 -25.68
CA HIS A 415 -26.04 -9.19 -24.46
C HIS A 415 -25.27 -8.74 -23.23
N SER A 416 -24.25 -7.88 -23.36
CA SER A 416 -23.43 -7.39 -22.24
C SER A 416 -24.22 -6.54 -21.24
N LEU A 417 -23.71 -6.42 -20.01
CA LEU A 417 -24.23 -5.54 -18.97
C LEU A 417 -24.40 -4.10 -19.47
N LEU A 418 -23.41 -3.59 -20.21
CA LEU A 418 -23.46 -2.22 -20.74
C LEU A 418 -24.59 -2.05 -21.77
N SER A 419 -24.81 -3.04 -22.63
CA SER A 419 -25.91 -3.01 -23.62
C SER A 419 -27.29 -3.14 -23.01
N GLN A 420 -27.42 -3.90 -21.93
CA GLN A 420 -28.69 -4.05 -21.22
C GLN A 420 -29.10 -2.74 -20.51
N LYS A 421 -28.13 -2.01 -19.95
CA LYS A 421 -28.33 -0.74 -19.25
C LYS A 421 -28.56 0.42 -20.21
N ASN A 422 -27.75 0.53 -21.26
CA ASN A 422 -27.76 1.67 -22.18
C ASN A 422 -28.59 1.34 -23.42
N LYS A 423 -29.88 1.70 -23.39
CA LYS A 423 -30.85 1.34 -24.45
C LYS A 423 -30.87 2.35 -25.60
N SER A 424 -30.44 3.58 -25.35
CA SER A 424 -30.36 4.63 -26.37
C SER A 424 -28.92 5.02 -26.71
N LEU A 425 -28.72 5.60 -27.89
CA LEU A 425 -27.44 6.16 -28.31
C LEU A 425 -26.97 7.29 -27.38
N ASN A 426 -27.89 8.03 -26.76
CA ASN A 426 -27.56 9.06 -25.79
C ASN A 426 -27.00 8.46 -24.49
N ASP A 427 -27.59 7.38 -23.98
CA ASP A 427 -27.11 6.70 -22.77
C ASP A 427 -25.70 6.16 -22.99
N TRP A 428 -25.48 5.53 -24.15
CA TRP A 428 -24.17 5.06 -24.58
C TRP A 428 -23.13 6.17 -24.67
N MET A 429 -23.48 7.31 -25.26
CA MET A 429 -22.58 8.46 -25.35
C MET A 429 -22.26 9.03 -23.97
N LEU A 430 -23.24 9.11 -23.07
CA LEU A 430 -23.04 9.59 -21.71
C LEU A 430 -22.13 8.65 -20.91
N LEU A 431 -22.34 7.33 -21.01
CA LEU A 431 -21.44 6.33 -20.43
C LEU A 431 -20.01 6.53 -20.91
N LEU A 432 -19.79 6.50 -22.24
CA LEU A 432 -18.45 6.65 -22.82
C LEU A 432 -17.79 7.97 -22.42
N SER A 433 -18.57 9.06 -22.36
CA SER A 433 -18.07 10.36 -21.89
C SER A 433 -17.62 10.29 -20.44
N ARG A 434 -18.46 9.78 -19.53
CA ARG A 434 -18.15 9.63 -18.10
C ARG A 434 -16.91 8.77 -17.88
N CYS A 435 -16.87 7.60 -18.52
CA CYS A 435 -15.73 6.69 -18.46
C CYS A 435 -14.46 7.34 -19.02
N SER A 436 -14.58 8.19 -20.04
CA SER A 436 -13.41 8.86 -20.64
C SER A 436 -12.91 10.09 -19.88
N ASP A 437 -13.75 10.78 -19.09
CA ASP A 437 -13.31 11.98 -18.36
C ASP A 437 -12.71 11.60 -17.01
N MET A 438 -13.30 10.62 -16.30
CA MET A 438 -12.90 10.12 -14.96
C MET A 438 -12.67 11.21 -13.90
N LYS A 439 -13.03 12.48 -14.17
CA LYS A 439 -12.72 13.62 -13.32
C LYS A 439 -13.52 13.66 -12.04
N LEU A 440 -14.77 13.20 -12.09
CA LEU A 440 -15.73 13.32 -10.99
C LEU A 440 -15.85 12.02 -10.20
N GLY A 441 -15.55 10.90 -10.82
CA GLY A 441 -15.73 9.58 -10.27
C GLY A 441 -16.24 8.59 -11.31
N PHE A 442 -16.27 7.33 -10.94
CA PHE A 442 -16.78 6.25 -11.78
C PHE A 442 -17.19 5.05 -10.90
N ASN A 443 -17.99 4.17 -11.48
CA ASN A 443 -18.49 2.97 -10.80
C ASN A 443 -17.74 1.74 -11.32
N ASN A 444 -17.09 1.00 -10.43
CA ASN A 444 -16.27 -0.16 -10.77
C ASN A 444 -17.10 -1.39 -11.12
N ASN A 445 -18.33 -1.49 -10.60
CA ASN A 445 -19.20 -2.66 -10.82
C ASN A 445 -19.64 -2.81 -12.28
N GLN A 446 -19.33 -1.84 -13.14
CA GLN A 446 -19.43 -1.98 -14.59
C GLN A 446 -18.53 -3.10 -15.15
N ALA A 447 -17.45 -3.46 -14.44
CA ALA A 447 -16.58 -4.59 -14.77
C ALA A 447 -17.06 -5.93 -14.18
N GLY A 448 -18.11 -5.92 -13.36
CA GLY A 448 -18.57 -7.04 -12.55
C GLY A 448 -18.39 -6.76 -11.06
N ILE A 449 -19.16 -7.47 -10.21
CA ILE A 449 -18.99 -7.40 -8.75
C ILE A 449 -17.93 -8.43 -8.36
N ALA A 450 -16.84 -7.97 -7.77
CA ALA A 450 -15.75 -8.78 -7.25
C ALA A 450 -15.52 -8.43 -5.76
N HIS A 451 -14.28 -8.28 -5.29
CA HIS A 451 -14.02 -7.73 -3.95
C HIS A 451 -14.69 -8.52 -2.80
N PHE A 452 -14.37 -9.81 -2.70
CA PHE A 452 -14.85 -10.68 -1.63
C PHE A 452 -13.81 -11.70 -1.17
N ILE A 453 -14.04 -12.28 0.00
CA ILE A 453 -13.32 -13.44 0.52
C ILE A 453 -14.36 -14.52 0.76
N VAL A 454 -14.10 -15.71 0.24
CA VAL A 454 -14.93 -16.89 0.51
C VAL A 454 -14.44 -17.62 1.76
N ASN A 455 -15.31 -18.42 2.37
CA ASN A 455 -14.91 -19.29 3.46
C ASN A 455 -14.10 -20.49 2.92
N HIS A 456 -12.77 -20.36 2.91
CA HIS A 456 -11.88 -21.44 2.49
C HIS A 456 -11.89 -22.63 3.46
N GLU A 457 -12.09 -22.41 4.78
CA GLU A 457 -12.20 -23.51 5.75
C GLU A 457 -13.32 -24.49 5.33
N ARG A 458 -14.45 -23.97 4.83
CA ARG A 458 -15.58 -24.78 4.38
C ARG A 458 -15.21 -25.75 3.24
N ILE A 459 -14.49 -25.30 2.21
CA ILE A 459 -14.09 -26.20 1.12
C ILE A 459 -13.02 -27.20 1.59
N LEU A 460 -12.16 -26.81 2.53
CA LEU A 460 -11.11 -27.68 3.05
C LEU A 460 -11.65 -28.76 4.00
N GLU A 461 -12.64 -28.43 4.83
CA GLU A 461 -13.22 -29.34 5.83
C GLU A 461 -14.29 -30.28 5.25
N LEU A 462 -15.06 -29.82 4.26
CA LEU A 462 -16.18 -30.59 3.70
C LEU A 462 -15.85 -31.19 2.33
N GLY A 463 -14.97 -30.55 1.56
CA GLY A 463 -14.88 -30.75 0.11
C GLY A 463 -16.19 -30.38 -0.61
N THR A 464 -16.18 -30.43 -1.94
CA THR A 464 -17.42 -30.26 -2.73
C THR A 464 -18.45 -31.32 -2.35
N LYS A 465 -18.01 -32.55 -2.02
CA LYS A 465 -18.88 -33.65 -1.61
C LYS A 465 -19.71 -33.32 -0.36
N GLY A 466 -19.08 -32.75 0.67
CA GLY A 466 -19.80 -32.38 1.89
C GLY A 466 -20.77 -31.21 1.66
N ILE A 467 -20.37 -30.21 0.87
CA ILE A 467 -21.24 -29.09 0.50
C ILE A 467 -22.45 -29.56 -0.34
N ILE A 468 -22.23 -30.48 -1.29
CA ILE A 468 -23.29 -31.12 -2.09
C ILE A 468 -24.30 -31.84 -1.18
N ASN A 469 -23.81 -32.58 -0.17
CA ASN A 469 -24.68 -33.27 0.77
C ASN A 469 -25.53 -32.27 1.58
N GLU A 470 -24.94 -31.18 2.05
CA GLU A 470 -25.65 -30.11 2.77
C GLU A 470 -26.74 -29.47 1.90
N ILE A 471 -26.46 -29.19 0.63
CA ILE A 471 -27.45 -28.67 -0.33
C ILE A 471 -28.58 -29.68 -0.54
N HIS A 472 -28.27 -30.97 -0.70
CA HIS A 472 -29.30 -32.00 -0.84
C HIS A 472 -30.16 -32.17 0.42
N GLU A 473 -29.60 -31.98 1.62
CA GLU A 473 -30.38 -31.93 2.85
C GLU A 473 -31.32 -30.73 2.86
N LYS A 474 -30.86 -29.55 2.43
CA LYS A 474 -31.73 -28.36 2.29
C LYS A 474 -32.83 -28.53 1.26
N GLN A 475 -32.55 -29.13 0.12
CA GLN A 475 -33.58 -29.46 -0.87
C GLN A 475 -34.60 -30.49 -0.36
N LYS A 476 -34.26 -31.32 0.63
CA LYS A 476 -35.22 -32.25 1.26
C LYS A 476 -36.09 -31.55 2.31
N GLU A 477 -35.51 -30.63 3.07
CA GLU A 477 -36.22 -29.83 4.07
C GLU A 477 -37.26 -28.90 3.42
N ASP A 478 -36.92 -28.29 2.29
CA ASP A 478 -37.81 -27.38 1.55
C ASP A 478 -37.64 -27.55 0.02
N PRO A 479 -38.36 -28.49 -0.61
CA PRO A 479 -38.15 -28.88 -2.01
C PRO A 479 -38.46 -27.82 -3.06
N ASP A 480 -39.37 -26.89 -2.75
CA ASP A 480 -39.88 -25.90 -3.71
C ASP A 480 -39.21 -24.53 -3.55
N HIS A 481 -38.56 -24.26 -2.41
CA HIS A 481 -37.91 -22.98 -2.14
C HIS A 481 -36.59 -22.85 -2.91
N ASN A 482 -36.53 -21.87 -3.83
CA ASN A 482 -35.34 -21.49 -4.59
C ASN A 482 -34.56 -22.65 -5.24
N LYS A 483 -35.29 -23.64 -5.77
CA LYS A 483 -34.71 -24.84 -6.40
C LYS A 483 -33.65 -24.53 -7.46
N ASP A 484 -33.87 -23.50 -8.28
CA ASP A 484 -32.93 -23.11 -9.35
C ASP A 484 -31.54 -22.72 -8.81
N PHE A 485 -31.48 -22.09 -7.63
CA PHE A 485 -30.21 -21.74 -6.99
C PHE A 485 -29.46 -23.00 -6.54
N TYR A 486 -30.14 -23.91 -5.84
CA TYR A 486 -29.52 -25.15 -5.36
C TYR A 486 -29.07 -26.06 -6.51
N ASP A 487 -29.89 -26.23 -7.54
CA ASP A 487 -29.52 -27.01 -8.73
C ASP A 487 -28.30 -26.40 -9.44
N ALA A 488 -28.24 -25.06 -9.53
CA ALA A 488 -27.08 -24.37 -10.08
C ALA A 488 -25.82 -24.56 -9.22
N ALA A 489 -25.92 -24.46 -7.90
CA ALA A 489 -24.83 -24.71 -6.96
C ALA A 489 -24.26 -26.14 -7.10
N LEU A 490 -25.12 -27.13 -7.27
CA LEU A 490 -24.69 -28.52 -7.51
C LEU A 490 -23.92 -28.66 -8.83
N ILE A 491 -24.37 -28.00 -9.89
CA ILE A 491 -23.69 -27.99 -11.21
C ILE A 491 -22.29 -27.37 -11.09
N THR A 492 -22.15 -26.24 -10.40
CA THR A 492 -20.85 -25.56 -10.27
C THR A 492 -19.86 -26.36 -9.42
N LEU A 493 -20.30 -26.93 -8.30
CA LEU A 493 -19.48 -27.81 -7.46
C LEU A 493 -19.00 -29.04 -8.24
N LYS A 494 -19.87 -29.63 -9.07
CA LYS A 494 -19.47 -30.75 -9.92
C LYS A 494 -18.50 -30.34 -11.03
N GLY A 495 -18.65 -29.15 -11.59
CA GLY A 495 -17.69 -28.59 -12.53
C GLY A 495 -16.31 -28.40 -11.93
N LEU A 496 -16.23 -27.98 -10.66
CA LEU A 496 -14.98 -27.85 -9.93
C LEU A 496 -14.30 -29.21 -9.69
N GLU A 497 -15.06 -30.26 -9.33
CA GLU A 497 -14.52 -31.63 -9.24
C GLU A 497 -13.93 -32.11 -10.58
N ASN A 498 -14.67 -31.90 -11.67
CA ASN A 498 -14.23 -32.33 -12.99
C ASN A 498 -12.97 -31.56 -13.44
N PHE A 499 -12.84 -30.28 -13.07
CA PHE A 499 -11.63 -29.50 -13.36
C PHE A 499 -10.40 -30.12 -12.72
N ALA A 500 -10.46 -30.48 -11.44
CA ALA A 500 -9.36 -31.12 -10.73
C ALA A 500 -9.01 -32.50 -11.30
N GLU A 501 -10.03 -33.31 -11.65
CA GLU A 501 -9.84 -34.63 -12.27
C GLU A 501 -9.11 -34.52 -13.63
N ARG A 502 -9.36 -33.45 -14.41
CA ARG A 502 -8.63 -33.20 -15.67
C ARG A 502 -7.14 -32.94 -15.44
N TYR A 503 -6.77 -32.24 -14.37
CA TYR A 503 -5.36 -32.08 -13.99
C TYR A 503 -4.75 -33.39 -13.51
N ALA A 504 -5.46 -34.16 -12.69
CA ALA A 504 -4.99 -35.47 -12.24
C ALA A 504 -4.66 -36.38 -13.44
N ASN A 505 -5.53 -36.43 -14.44
CA ASN A 505 -5.31 -37.19 -15.67
C ASN A 505 -4.12 -36.66 -16.49
N SER A 506 -4.01 -35.35 -16.67
CA SER A 506 -2.87 -34.73 -17.36
C SER A 506 -1.53 -35.05 -16.68
N LEU A 507 -1.49 -34.98 -15.34
CA LEU A 507 -0.31 -35.30 -14.55
C LEU A 507 0.11 -36.76 -14.64
N ILE A 508 -0.85 -37.70 -14.73
CA ILE A 508 -0.57 -39.12 -14.94
C ILE A 508 0.07 -39.34 -16.33
N GLU A 509 -0.43 -38.67 -17.36
CA GLU A 509 0.16 -38.76 -18.70
C GLU A 509 1.58 -38.16 -18.74
N LEU A 510 1.82 -37.05 -18.05
CA LEU A 510 3.17 -36.50 -17.88
C LEU A 510 4.08 -37.46 -17.11
N CYS A 511 3.57 -38.08 -16.03
CA CYS A 511 4.30 -39.05 -15.22
C CYS A 511 4.75 -40.27 -16.03
N LYS A 512 3.93 -40.76 -16.97
CA LYS A 512 4.29 -41.89 -17.86
C LYS A 512 5.47 -41.57 -18.79
N ASN A 513 5.61 -40.31 -19.18
CA ASN A 513 6.63 -39.85 -20.13
C ASN A 513 7.85 -39.20 -19.45
N GLU A 514 7.87 -39.13 -18.11
CA GLU A 514 8.94 -38.50 -17.34
C GLU A 514 10.09 -39.48 -17.05
N ASN A 515 11.30 -39.09 -17.47
CA ASN A 515 12.51 -39.89 -17.29
C ASN A 515 13.20 -39.60 -15.95
N ASN A 516 13.07 -38.39 -15.41
CA ASN A 516 13.64 -38.03 -14.13
C ASN A 516 12.82 -38.64 -12.98
N LEU A 517 13.42 -39.56 -12.23
CA LEU A 517 12.75 -40.28 -11.15
C LEU A 517 12.20 -39.37 -10.04
N ALA A 518 12.89 -38.28 -9.71
CA ALA A 518 12.43 -37.34 -8.70
C ALA A 518 11.22 -36.55 -9.20
N ARG A 519 11.29 -36.00 -10.42
CA ARG A 519 10.17 -35.30 -11.04
C ARG A 519 8.96 -36.20 -11.24
N ARG A 520 9.17 -37.46 -11.59
CA ARG A 520 8.10 -38.45 -11.73
C ARG A 520 7.35 -38.68 -10.42
N LYS A 521 8.06 -38.78 -9.29
CA LYS A 521 7.43 -38.86 -7.95
C LYS A 521 6.63 -37.61 -7.60
N GLU A 522 7.12 -36.43 -7.98
CA GLU A 522 6.37 -35.17 -7.79
C GLU A 522 5.08 -35.17 -8.62
N LEU A 523 5.14 -35.56 -9.89
CA LEU A 523 3.97 -35.64 -10.78
C LEU A 523 2.94 -36.64 -10.26
N GLU A 524 3.37 -37.81 -9.78
CA GLU A 524 2.51 -38.81 -9.17
C GLU A 524 1.86 -38.29 -7.89
N LYS A 525 2.63 -37.62 -7.01
CA LYS A 525 2.10 -36.97 -5.81
C LYS A 525 1.04 -35.92 -6.16
N MET A 526 1.32 -35.01 -7.09
CA MET A 526 0.36 -34.00 -7.54
C MET A 526 -0.88 -34.64 -8.16
N ALA A 527 -0.73 -35.71 -8.94
CA ALA A 527 -1.87 -36.42 -9.54
C ALA A 527 -2.81 -37.00 -8.46
N ASN A 528 -2.24 -37.55 -7.39
CA ASN A 528 -3.01 -38.06 -6.25
C ASN A 528 -3.69 -36.93 -5.46
N VAL A 529 -2.99 -35.81 -5.26
CA VAL A 529 -3.56 -34.60 -4.66
C VAL A 529 -4.76 -34.12 -5.47
N CYS A 530 -4.61 -33.87 -6.78
CA CYS A 530 -5.68 -33.37 -7.65
C CYS A 530 -6.86 -34.35 -7.80
N ARG A 531 -6.65 -35.66 -7.60
CA ARG A 531 -7.73 -36.65 -7.56
C ARG A 531 -8.57 -36.55 -6.29
N HIS A 532 -7.93 -36.11 -5.20
CA HIS A 532 -8.54 -36.07 -3.87
C HIS A 532 -9.26 -34.74 -3.62
N VAL A 533 -8.57 -33.61 -3.86
CA VAL A 533 -9.11 -32.25 -3.67
C VAL A 533 -9.48 -31.59 -5.00
N PRO A 534 -10.54 -30.76 -5.04
CA PRO A 534 -11.34 -30.27 -3.91
C PRO A 534 -12.56 -31.14 -3.59
N LYS A 535 -12.64 -32.35 -4.17
CA LYS A 535 -13.80 -33.24 -4.00
C LYS A 535 -14.03 -33.64 -2.55
N ASN A 536 -12.96 -34.03 -1.87
CA ASN A 536 -12.96 -34.49 -0.49
C ASN A 536 -12.27 -33.46 0.41
N PRO A 537 -12.47 -33.55 1.74
CA PRO A 537 -11.73 -32.73 2.69
C PRO A 537 -10.22 -32.86 2.52
N ALA A 538 -9.50 -31.75 2.62
CA ALA A 538 -8.05 -31.75 2.56
C ALA A 538 -7.47 -32.49 3.78
N ARG A 539 -6.38 -33.23 3.58
CA ARG A 539 -5.71 -33.99 4.64
C ARG A 539 -4.30 -33.51 4.94
N THR A 540 -3.69 -32.84 3.96
CA THR A 540 -2.30 -32.38 4.00
C THR A 540 -2.21 -30.91 3.63
N PHE A 541 -1.12 -30.26 3.97
CA PHE A 541 -0.82 -28.88 3.59
C PHE A 541 -0.82 -28.70 2.07
N HIS A 542 -0.31 -29.68 1.32
CA HIS A 542 -0.33 -29.67 -0.14
C HIS A 542 -1.76 -29.76 -0.68
N GLU A 543 -2.57 -30.69 -0.16
CA GLU A 543 -3.99 -30.78 -0.53
C GLU A 543 -4.75 -29.50 -0.22
N ALA A 544 -4.48 -28.84 0.91
CA ALA A 544 -5.12 -27.59 1.26
C ALA A 544 -4.81 -26.48 0.24
N LEU A 545 -3.53 -26.25 -0.07
CA LEU A 545 -3.12 -25.26 -1.06
C LEU A 545 -3.68 -25.56 -2.46
N GLN A 546 -3.65 -26.82 -2.89
CA GLN A 546 -4.16 -27.21 -4.22
C GLN A 546 -5.68 -27.08 -4.31
N SER A 547 -6.41 -27.36 -3.23
CA SER A 547 -7.87 -27.17 -3.14
C SER A 547 -8.23 -25.68 -3.26
N ILE A 548 -7.55 -24.81 -2.50
CA ILE A 548 -7.71 -23.36 -2.57
C ILE A 548 -7.40 -22.86 -3.97
N LEU A 549 -6.32 -23.30 -4.61
CA LEU A 549 -5.95 -22.84 -5.95
C LEU A 549 -7.01 -23.21 -7.01
N PHE A 550 -7.53 -24.45 -6.98
CA PHE A 550 -8.58 -24.84 -7.93
C PHE A 550 -9.86 -24.02 -7.73
N LEU A 551 -10.25 -23.81 -6.47
CA LEU A 551 -11.38 -22.96 -6.15
C LEU A 551 -11.15 -21.54 -6.64
N GLN A 552 -9.98 -20.95 -6.35
CA GLN A 552 -9.65 -19.58 -6.73
C GLN A 552 -9.70 -19.38 -8.25
N ILE A 553 -9.15 -20.31 -9.03
CA ILE A 553 -9.23 -20.26 -10.51
C ILE A 553 -10.69 -20.34 -10.99
N ALA A 554 -11.51 -21.16 -10.35
CA ALA A 554 -12.92 -21.27 -10.70
C ALA A 554 -13.71 -20.00 -10.34
N LEU A 555 -13.44 -19.38 -9.19
CA LEU A 555 -14.02 -18.09 -8.79
C LEU A 555 -13.62 -16.97 -9.76
N CYS A 556 -12.34 -16.87 -10.11
CA CYS A 556 -11.81 -15.94 -11.12
C CYS A 556 -12.26 -16.28 -12.57
N THR A 557 -12.96 -17.41 -12.78
CA THR A 557 -13.59 -17.76 -14.06
C THR A 557 -15.09 -17.44 -14.05
N GLU A 558 -15.73 -17.58 -12.88
CA GLU A 558 -17.14 -17.26 -12.64
C GLU A 558 -17.39 -15.76 -12.62
N SER A 559 -16.58 -15.04 -11.82
CA SER A 559 -16.63 -13.59 -11.60
C SER A 559 -15.31 -12.90 -11.95
N PHE A 560 -15.36 -11.58 -12.11
CA PHE A 560 -14.23 -10.72 -12.42
C PHE A 560 -13.09 -10.91 -11.41
N GLU A 561 -11.88 -11.24 -11.86
CA GLU A 561 -10.76 -11.67 -11.00
C GLU A 561 -10.20 -10.60 -10.04
N ASN A 562 -10.74 -9.40 -10.03
CA ASN A 562 -10.26 -8.29 -9.21
C ASN A 562 -10.59 -8.52 -7.72
N ALA A 563 -9.57 -8.49 -6.86
CA ALA A 563 -9.67 -8.53 -5.41
C ALA A 563 -10.43 -9.72 -4.80
N ILE A 564 -10.59 -10.84 -5.52
CA ILE A 564 -11.06 -12.11 -4.91
C ILE A 564 -9.94 -12.61 -4.00
N SER A 565 -10.05 -12.37 -2.70
CA SER A 565 -8.93 -12.44 -1.76
C SER A 565 -8.93 -13.74 -0.94
N PHE A 566 -7.76 -14.15 -0.44
CA PHE A 566 -7.57 -15.44 0.24
C PHE A 566 -7.94 -15.42 1.73
N GLY A 567 -8.05 -14.23 2.33
CA GLY A 567 -8.30 -14.07 3.76
C GLY A 567 -7.07 -14.36 4.62
N ARG A 568 -7.27 -14.82 5.86
CA ARG A 568 -6.20 -15.17 6.82
C ARG A 568 -5.54 -16.50 6.47
N LEU A 569 -4.75 -16.50 5.40
CA LEU A 569 -4.19 -17.72 4.82
C LEU A 569 -3.28 -18.47 5.81
N ASP A 570 -2.59 -17.75 6.70
CA ASP A 570 -1.79 -18.37 7.77
C ASP A 570 -2.66 -19.18 8.73
N GLN A 571 -3.80 -18.65 9.18
CA GLN A 571 -4.73 -19.37 10.07
C GLN A 571 -5.42 -20.53 9.35
N ILE A 572 -5.84 -20.33 8.09
CA ILE A 572 -6.54 -21.34 7.29
C ILE A 572 -5.64 -22.56 7.05
N LEU A 573 -4.35 -22.35 6.79
CA LEU A 573 -3.42 -23.42 6.46
C LEU A 573 -2.71 -24.04 7.68
N TYR A 574 -2.61 -23.32 8.80
CA TYR A 574 -1.83 -23.77 9.95
C TYR A 574 -2.22 -25.16 10.48
N PRO A 575 -3.51 -25.54 10.58
CA PRO A 575 -3.88 -26.89 11.03
C PRO A 575 -3.30 -28.00 10.14
N TYR A 576 -3.27 -27.79 8.82
CA TYR A 576 -2.76 -28.76 7.86
C TYR A 576 -1.22 -28.82 7.87
N TYR A 577 -0.57 -27.66 7.96
CA TYR A 577 0.88 -27.59 8.12
C TYR A 577 1.32 -28.27 9.42
N LYS A 578 0.65 -27.96 10.53
CA LYS A 578 1.01 -28.46 11.84
C LYS A 578 0.87 -29.99 11.91
N ASN A 579 -0.24 -30.52 11.39
CA ASN A 579 -0.44 -31.96 11.28
C ASN A 579 0.64 -32.65 10.43
N ASP A 580 0.95 -32.10 9.25
CA ASP A 580 1.99 -32.67 8.39
C ASP A 580 3.39 -32.57 9.02
N GLN A 581 3.68 -31.49 9.75
CA GLN A 581 4.93 -31.32 10.49
C GLN A 581 5.05 -32.36 11.61
N ASP A 582 4.00 -32.55 12.41
CA ASP A 582 3.99 -33.49 13.54
C ASP A 582 4.11 -34.95 13.06
N GLU A 583 3.53 -35.27 11.91
CA GLU A 583 3.64 -36.58 11.23
C GLU A 583 4.92 -36.73 10.38
N ASN A 584 5.80 -35.72 10.37
CA ASN A 584 7.03 -35.69 9.55
C ASN A 584 6.80 -35.90 8.04
N LEU A 585 5.64 -35.46 7.53
CA LEU A 585 5.26 -35.52 6.11
C LEU A 585 5.82 -34.34 5.30
N ILE A 586 6.14 -33.23 5.97
CA ILE A 586 6.69 -32.03 5.35
C ILE A 586 7.67 -31.32 6.30
N THR A 587 8.76 -30.80 5.76
CA THR A 587 9.67 -29.90 6.49
C THR A 587 9.25 -28.44 6.32
N TYR A 588 9.74 -27.55 7.21
CA TYR A 588 9.50 -26.10 7.09
C TYR A 588 9.92 -25.56 5.71
N GLU A 589 11.09 -25.98 5.20
CA GLU A 589 11.60 -25.51 3.91
C GLU A 589 10.78 -26.03 2.72
N GLU A 590 10.30 -27.27 2.76
CA GLU A 590 9.39 -27.81 1.73
C GLU A 590 8.02 -27.12 1.76
N ALA A 591 7.48 -26.84 2.96
CA ALA A 591 6.22 -26.10 3.12
C ALA A 591 6.36 -24.66 2.60
N LYS A 592 7.46 -23.98 2.94
CA LYS A 592 7.79 -22.63 2.45
C LYS A 592 7.98 -22.62 0.93
N GLU A 593 8.65 -23.61 0.34
CA GLU A 593 8.79 -23.75 -1.12
C GLU A 593 7.41 -23.90 -1.79
N LEU A 594 6.56 -24.78 -1.26
CA LEU A 594 5.23 -25.02 -1.81
C LEU A 594 4.32 -23.78 -1.69
N LEU A 595 4.35 -23.09 -0.55
CA LEU A 595 3.61 -21.85 -0.34
C LEU A 595 4.12 -20.72 -1.25
N ALA A 596 5.44 -20.62 -1.45
CA ALA A 596 6.01 -19.67 -2.40
C ALA A 596 5.54 -19.95 -3.84
N CYS A 597 5.50 -21.22 -4.26
CA CYS A 597 4.94 -21.61 -5.55
C CYS A 597 3.45 -21.26 -5.68
N PHE A 598 2.65 -21.42 -4.61
CA PHE A 598 1.25 -21.02 -4.58
C PHE A 598 1.09 -19.49 -4.74
N ILE A 599 1.85 -18.69 -3.99
CA ILE A 599 1.76 -17.22 -4.07
C ILE A 599 2.20 -16.73 -5.45
N LEU A 600 3.31 -17.24 -5.99
CA LEU A 600 3.78 -16.89 -7.33
C LEU A 600 2.80 -17.32 -8.43
N LYS A 601 1.97 -18.34 -8.22
CA LYS A 601 0.95 -18.76 -9.19
C LYS A 601 -0.05 -17.63 -9.48
N VAL A 602 -0.33 -16.77 -8.51
CA VAL A 602 -1.25 -15.64 -8.69
C VAL A 602 -0.66 -14.56 -9.60
N ASP A 603 0.67 -14.47 -9.75
CA ASP A 603 1.32 -13.56 -10.69
C ASP A 603 1.09 -13.94 -12.17
N GLU A 604 0.52 -15.13 -12.44
CA GLU A 604 0.15 -15.58 -13.79
C GLU A 604 -1.12 -14.90 -14.33
N VAL A 605 -1.95 -14.32 -13.47
CA VAL A 605 -3.17 -13.60 -13.85
C VAL A 605 -3.01 -12.10 -13.63
N ILE A 606 -3.37 -11.33 -14.66
CA ILE A 606 -3.25 -9.88 -14.67
C ILE A 606 -4.56 -9.20 -15.10
N ILE A 607 -4.81 -8.00 -14.60
CA ILE A 607 -5.93 -7.18 -15.06
C ILE A 607 -5.60 -6.57 -16.41
N VAL A 608 -6.52 -6.72 -17.36
CA VAL A 608 -6.48 -6.03 -18.65
C VAL A 608 -6.83 -4.56 -18.45
N ASN A 609 -5.89 -3.66 -18.74
CA ASN A 609 -6.14 -2.22 -18.80
C ASN A 609 -6.03 -1.69 -20.24
N ASP A 610 -6.71 -0.57 -20.48
CA ASP A 610 -6.69 0.17 -21.74
C ASP A 610 -5.64 1.30 -21.75
N GLY A 611 -4.72 1.36 -20.78
CA GLY A 611 -3.57 2.29 -20.74
C GLY A 611 -3.89 3.75 -21.12
N ASP A 612 -3.00 4.36 -21.89
CA ASP A 612 -3.14 5.73 -22.44
C ASP A 612 -4.12 5.83 -23.63
N THR A 613 -5.12 4.94 -23.74
CA THR A 613 -6.14 5.04 -24.78
C THR A 613 -7.02 6.27 -24.63
N TYR A 614 -7.83 6.55 -25.64
CA TYR A 614 -8.75 7.68 -25.59
C TYR A 614 -9.92 7.50 -24.61
N LEU A 615 -10.19 6.25 -24.19
CA LEU A 615 -11.14 5.92 -23.12
C LEU A 615 -10.45 5.97 -21.75
N ALA A 616 -9.20 5.50 -21.63
CA ALA A 616 -8.37 5.59 -20.42
C ALA A 616 -9.04 5.07 -19.13
N VAL A 617 -9.97 4.12 -19.24
CA VAL A 617 -10.83 3.66 -18.14
C VAL A 617 -10.06 2.79 -17.14
N GLY A 618 -9.21 1.90 -17.66
CA GLY A 618 -8.30 1.05 -16.90
C GLY A 618 -7.03 1.75 -16.44
N ARG A 619 -6.85 3.04 -16.74
CA ARG A 619 -5.69 3.82 -16.30
C ARG A 619 -5.56 3.93 -14.77
N LEU A 620 -6.68 3.82 -14.05
CA LEU A 620 -6.63 3.81 -12.58
C LEU A 620 -6.08 2.49 -12.00
N PHE A 621 -5.96 1.44 -12.82
CA PHE A 621 -5.46 0.11 -12.45
C PHE A 621 -4.20 -0.26 -13.26
N GLU A 622 -3.26 0.69 -13.39
CA GLU A 622 -2.01 0.55 -14.15
C GLU A 622 -1.05 -0.52 -13.60
N SER A 623 -1.28 -1.06 -12.39
CA SER A 623 -0.39 -2.03 -11.73
C SER A 623 -0.42 -3.44 -12.32
N LEU A 624 -1.38 -3.76 -13.21
CA LEU A 624 -1.70 -5.12 -13.72
C LEU A 624 -2.11 -6.13 -12.65
N SER A 625 -1.92 -5.82 -11.38
CA SER A 625 -2.21 -6.70 -10.26
C SER A 625 -3.70 -6.97 -10.19
N THR A 626 -4.07 -8.22 -9.93
CA THR A 626 -5.44 -8.56 -9.57
C THR A 626 -5.78 -8.16 -8.14
N VAL A 627 -4.82 -7.60 -7.38
CA VAL A 627 -4.99 -7.11 -6.00
C VAL A 627 -5.66 -8.13 -5.07
N GLN A 628 -5.42 -9.43 -5.30
CA GLN A 628 -5.91 -10.48 -4.41
C GLN A 628 -5.11 -10.41 -3.11
N SER A 629 -5.78 -10.18 -1.98
CA SER A 629 -5.10 -10.03 -0.69
C SER A 629 -4.85 -11.36 0.01
N VAL A 630 -3.68 -11.47 0.66
CA VAL A 630 -3.33 -12.54 1.61
C VAL A 630 -3.05 -11.90 2.96
N THR A 631 -3.94 -12.13 3.93
CA THR A 631 -3.82 -11.61 5.30
C THR A 631 -3.11 -12.62 6.20
N PHE A 632 -2.27 -12.13 7.12
CA PHE A 632 -1.60 -12.94 8.13
C PHE A 632 -1.22 -12.13 9.39
N GLY A 633 -0.86 -12.83 10.46
CA GLY A 633 -0.57 -12.23 11.78
C GLY A 633 -1.83 -11.64 12.43
N GLY A 634 -1.66 -10.76 13.40
CA GLY A 634 -2.78 -10.16 14.15
C GLY A 634 -3.38 -11.08 15.22
N ILE A 635 -4.51 -10.68 15.79
CA ILE A 635 -5.23 -11.38 16.86
C ILE A 635 -6.08 -12.52 16.30
N ASP A 636 -6.09 -13.70 16.95
CA ASP A 636 -6.94 -14.85 16.61
C ASP A 636 -8.41 -14.66 17.04
N LYS A 637 -9.29 -15.63 16.71
CA LYS A 637 -10.72 -15.60 17.08
C LYS A 637 -10.93 -15.45 18.60
N ASP A 638 -10.02 -15.98 19.41
CA ASP A 638 -10.13 -16.04 20.88
C ASP A 638 -9.56 -14.79 21.58
N GLY A 639 -8.74 -13.99 20.88
CA GLY A 639 -8.14 -12.77 21.40
C GLY A 639 -6.65 -12.87 21.70
N ASN A 640 -5.98 -13.96 21.32
CA ASN A 640 -4.53 -14.14 21.48
C ASN A 640 -3.79 -13.68 20.22
N ASP A 641 -2.46 -13.53 20.30
CA ASP A 641 -1.65 -13.36 19.11
C ASP A 641 -1.77 -14.60 18.20
N GLY A 642 -2.05 -14.37 16.92
CA GLY A 642 -2.25 -15.42 15.92
C GLY A 642 -0.99 -15.73 15.10
N THR A 643 0.18 -15.19 15.43
CA THR A 643 1.39 -15.47 14.63
C THR A 643 1.82 -16.94 14.79
N ASN A 644 2.16 -17.58 13.68
CA ASN A 644 2.56 -18.98 13.63
C ASN A 644 3.62 -19.23 12.53
N ASP A 645 4.08 -20.46 12.36
CA ASP A 645 5.12 -20.80 11.36
C ASP A 645 4.74 -20.37 9.93
N VAL A 646 3.47 -20.51 9.54
CA VAL A 646 3.00 -20.09 8.20
C VAL A 646 3.03 -18.56 8.08
N THR A 647 2.77 -17.82 9.15
CA THR A 647 2.96 -16.35 9.19
C THR A 647 4.41 -15.98 8.84
N TYR A 648 5.40 -16.67 9.40
CA TYR A 648 6.81 -16.42 9.09
C TYR A 648 7.20 -16.84 7.67
N MET A 649 6.64 -17.93 7.13
CA MET A 649 6.81 -18.29 5.73
C MET A 649 6.27 -17.21 4.79
N LEU A 650 5.09 -16.63 5.08
CA LEU A 650 4.51 -15.54 4.30
C LEU A 650 5.35 -14.26 4.37
N LEU A 651 5.90 -13.94 5.54
CA LEU A 651 6.85 -12.83 5.70
C LEU A 651 8.12 -13.05 4.87
N ASP A 652 8.65 -14.27 4.85
CA ASP A 652 9.78 -14.61 3.98
C ASP A 652 9.41 -14.41 2.51
N ILE A 653 8.23 -14.88 2.09
CA ILE A 653 7.74 -14.76 0.71
C ILE A 653 7.55 -13.30 0.29
N CYS A 654 7.28 -12.36 1.21
CA CYS A 654 7.28 -10.93 0.90
C CYS A 654 8.61 -10.47 0.26
N GLU A 655 9.76 -11.09 0.59
CA GLU A 655 11.04 -10.75 -0.04
C GLU A 655 11.16 -11.19 -1.50
N LEU A 656 10.32 -12.12 -1.95
CA LEU A 656 10.21 -12.43 -3.38
C LEU A 656 9.53 -11.31 -4.16
N GLN A 657 8.80 -10.41 -3.50
CA GLN A 657 8.04 -9.33 -4.13
C GLN A 657 7.04 -9.85 -5.20
N PRO A 658 6.06 -10.69 -4.83
CA PRO A 658 4.96 -11.06 -5.71
C PRO A 658 4.23 -9.83 -6.25
N ARG A 659 3.71 -9.89 -7.48
CA ARG A 659 3.07 -8.76 -8.19
C ARG A 659 1.54 -8.83 -8.16
N GLY A 660 0.98 -10.03 -8.21
CA GLY A 660 -0.47 -10.29 -8.29
C GLY A 660 -1.16 -10.29 -6.92
N VAL A 661 -0.40 -10.52 -5.85
CA VAL A 661 -0.91 -10.61 -4.47
C VAL A 661 -0.59 -9.35 -3.67
N ASN A 662 -1.58 -8.84 -2.96
CA ASN A 662 -1.36 -7.86 -1.89
C ASN A 662 -1.09 -8.61 -0.58
N MET A 663 0.18 -8.66 -0.16
CA MET A 663 0.57 -9.31 1.10
C MET A 663 0.23 -8.37 2.27
N THR A 664 -0.59 -8.80 3.21
CA THR A 664 -1.10 -7.96 4.30
C THR A 664 -0.83 -8.56 5.68
N ALA A 665 -0.19 -7.77 6.54
CA ALA A 665 0.21 -8.14 7.89
C ALA A 665 -0.62 -7.35 8.90
N ARG A 666 -1.31 -8.06 9.78
CA ARG A 666 -2.00 -7.47 10.92
C ARG A 666 -1.04 -7.33 12.11
N ILE A 667 -1.14 -6.22 12.82
CA ILE A 667 -0.34 -5.87 13.99
C ILE A 667 -1.26 -5.40 15.12
N HIS A 668 -0.88 -5.69 16.35
CA HIS A 668 -1.57 -5.24 17.56
C HIS A 668 -0.54 -4.88 18.65
N ASN A 669 -0.99 -4.25 19.73
CA ASN A 669 -0.10 -3.77 20.81
C ASN A 669 0.75 -4.87 21.47
N ASN A 670 0.26 -6.12 21.44
CA ASN A 670 0.94 -7.27 22.03
C ASN A 670 1.62 -8.17 20.99
N SER A 671 1.76 -7.71 19.74
CA SER A 671 2.42 -8.49 18.70
C SER A 671 3.85 -8.90 19.12
N PRO A 672 4.27 -10.16 18.90
CA PRO A 672 5.58 -10.64 19.30
C PRO A 672 6.71 -9.78 18.73
N LYS A 673 7.72 -9.50 19.57
CA LYS A 673 8.90 -8.73 19.15
C LYS A 673 9.62 -9.37 17.97
N ALA A 674 9.63 -10.71 17.88
CA ALA A 674 10.23 -11.44 16.76
C ALA A 674 9.48 -11.18 15.44
N TYR A 675 8.15 -11.18 15.46
CA TYR A 675 7.29 -10.88 14.32
C TYR A 675 7.49 -9.43 13.84
N LEU A 676 7.43 -8.45 14.75
CA LEU A 676 7.67 -7.03 14.43
C LEU A 676 9.10 -6.79 13.89
N LYS A 677 10.10 -7.47 14.48
CA LYS A 677 11.48 -7.41 13.99
C LYS A 677 11.59 -7.98 12.58
N ARG A 678 10.95 -9.13 12.32
CA ARG A 678 10.98 -9.75 10.99
C ARG A 678 10.30 -8.86 9.94
N ILE A 679 9.16 -8.25 10.24
CA ILE A 679 8.52 -7.25 9.36
C ILE A 679 9.50 -6.12 9.03
N ALA A 680 10.17 -5.56 10.05
CA ALA A 680 11.15 -4.50 9.84
C ALA A 680 12.32 -4.96 8.95
N GLU A 681 12.83 -6.17 9.16
CA GLU A 681 13.88 -6.77 8.32
C GLU A 681 13.43 -6.89 6.86
N VAL A 682 12.20 -7.34 6.58
CA VAL A 682 11.65 -7.43 5.22
C VAL A 682 11.66 -6.06 4.50
N TYR A 683 11.26 -4.99 5.17
CA TYR A 683 11.32 -3.63 4.60
C TYR A 683 12.75 -3.13 4.40
N ILE A 684 13.64 -3.37 5.37
CA ILE A 684 15.06 -3.02 5.27
C ILE A 684 15.73 -3.77 4.10
N ASN A 685 15.27 -4.99 3.81
CA ASN A 685 15.72 -5.81 2.69
C ASN A 685 15.24 -5.27 1.32
N GLY A 686 14.43 -4.21 1.32
CA GLY A 686 13.96 -3.52 0.11
C GLY A 686 12.64 -4.08 -0.44
N SER A 687 11.93 -4.91 0.32
CA SER A 687 10.58 -5.32 -0.06
C SER A 687 9.57 -4.22 0.31
N PRO A 688 8.66 -3.82 -0.60
CA PRO A 688 7.66 -2.79 -0.33
C PRO A 688 6.41 -3.32 0.42
N MET A 689 6.43 -4.57 0.86
CA MET A 689 5.31 -5.28 1.48
C MET A 689 5.81 -6.07 2.71
N PRO A 690 4.95 -6.51 3.63
CA PRO A 690 3.48 -6.47 3.58
C PRO A 690 2.89 -5.08 3.82
N ALA A 691 1.62 -4.84 3.49
CA ALA A 691 0.87 -3.71 4.03
C ALA A 691 0.52 -3.97 5.50
N LEU A 692 0.59 -2.95 6.37
CA LEU A 692 0.38 -3.11 7.82
C LEU A 692 -1.00 -2.60 8.25
N TYR A 693 -1.72 -3.42 9.01
CA TYR A 693 -3.07 -3.12 9.50
C TYR A 693 -3.11 -3.17 11.02
N ASN A 694 -3.71 -2.14 11.63
CA ASN A 694 -3.79 -1.97 13.08
C ASN A 694 -5.10 -2.60 13.61
N ASP A 695 -4.97 -3.72 14.31
CA ASP A 695 -6.10 -4.49 14.85
C ASP A 695 -6.96 -3.66 15.79
N GLU A 696 -6.37 -2.80 16.62
CA GLU A 696 -7.14 -1.97 17.57
C GLU A 696 -8.16 -1.09 16.83
N VAL A 697 -7.75 -0.46 15.73
CA VAL A 697 -8.63 0.43 14.94
C VAL A 697 -9.65 -0.38 14.16
N TYR A 698 -9.21 -1.44 13.48
CA TYR A 698 -10.07 -2.22 12.60
C TYR A 698 -11.15 -2.99 13.38
N ILE A 699 -10.79 -3.64 14.48
CA ILE A 699 -11.74 -4.42 15.29
C ILE A 699 -12.79 -3.49 15.92
N GLU A 700 -12.38 -2.33 16.44
CA GLU A 700 -13.31 -1.34 16.99
C GLU A 700 -14.28 -0.84 15.93
N THR A 701 -13.76 -0.43 14.76
CA THR A 701 -14.54 0.08 13.62
C THR A 701 -15.55 -0.96 13.13
N LEU A 702 -15.15 -2.22 12.99
CA LEU A 702 -16.03 -3.29 12.53
C LEU A 702 -17.19 -3.54 13.50
N LYS A 703 -16.92 -3.50 14.81
CA LYS A 703 -17.97 -3.66 15.82
C LYS A 703 -18.94 -2.48 15.88
N GLU A 704 -18.46 -1.27 15.58
CA GLU A 704 -19.29 -0.08 15.58
C GLU A 704 -20.25 -0.06 14.38
N HIS A 705 -19.76 -0.45 13.20
CA HIS A 705 -20.52 -0.27 11.95
C HIS A 705 -21.20 -1.52 11.41
N TYR A 706 -20.84 -2.72 11.88
CA TYR A 706 -21.42 -3.98 11.39
C TYR A 706 -22.02 -4.80 12.54
N PRO A 707 -23.13 -5.52 12.30
CA PRO A 707 -23.73 -6.45 13.27
C PRO A 707 -22.91 -7.74 13.36
N THR A 708 -21.64 -7.65 13.75
CA THR A 708 -20.68 -8.76 13.81
C THR A 708 -20.38 -9.19 15.23
N LYS A 709 -20.04 -10.47 15.44
CA LYS A 709 -19.57 -10.96 16.73
C LYS A 709 -18.12 -10.54 16.96
N ILE A 710 -17.70 -10.48 18.22
CA ILE A 710 -16.31 -10.13 18.54
C ILE A 710 -15.31 -11.13 17.93
N GLN A 711 -15.64 -12.42 17.87
CA GLN A 711 -14.77 -13.43 17.26
C GLN A 711 -14.61 -13.18 15.75
N ASP A 712 -15.69 -12.82 15.07
CA ASP A 712 -15.69 -12.51 13.64
C ASP A 712 -14.92 -11.22 13.35
N ALA A 713 -15.15 -10.17 14.15
CA ALA A 713 -14.40 -8.92 14.07
C ALA A 713 -12.90 -9.13 14.30
N ARG A 714 -12.50 -9.99 15.25
CA ARG A 714 -11.09 -10.38 15.47
C ARG A 714 -10.54 -11.22 14.31
N ASN A 715 -11.38 -11.98 13.63
CA ASN A 715 -10.99 -12.80 12.49
C ASN A 715 -10.99 -12.03 11.15
N TYR A 716 -11.15 -10.71 11.18
CA TYR A 716 -11.22 -9.92 9.94
C TYR A 716 -10.01 -10.16 9.03
N SER A 717 -10.26 -10.01 7.75
CA SER A 717 -9.27 -10.09 6.69
C SER A 717 -9.39 -8.91 5.75
N ILE A 718 -8.35 -8.66 4.97
CA ILE A 718 -8.36 -7.60 3.97
C ILE A 718 -8.75 -8.16 2.60
N VAL A 719 -9.71 -7.50 1.96
CA VAL A 719 -10.05 -7.65 0.55
C VAL A 719 -9.29 -6.59 -0.22
N GLY A 720 -8.75 -6.93 -1.39
CA GLY A 720 -8.28 -5.91 -2.32
C GLY A 720 -7.09 -5.11 -1.78
N CYS A 721 -7.31 -3.84 -1.51
CA CYS A 721 -6.28 -2.90 -1.09
C CYS A 721 -6.21 -2.78 0.44
N VAL A 722 -7.30 -2.40 1.10
CA VAL A 722 -7.35 -2.03 2.53
C VAL A 722 -8.67 -2.37 3.23
N GLU A 723 -9.61 -2.98 2.51
CA GLU A 723 -11.00 -3.08 2.92
C GLU A 723 -11.25 -4.32 3.78
N PRO A 724 -11.74 -4.17 5.03
CA PRO A 724 -11.94 -5.32 5.90
C PRO A 724 -13.27 -6.03 5.65
N VAL A 725 -13.29 -7.35 5.78
CA VAL A 725 -14.54 -8.11 5.90
C VAL A 725 -14.88 -8.38 7.36
N ALA A 726 -16.15 -8.12 7.72
CA ALA A 726 -16.63 -8.20 9.10
C ALA A 726 -16.84 -9.64 9.62
N SER A 727 -16.97 -10.62 8.73
CA SER A 727 -17.12 -12.04 9.07
C SER A 727 -16.87 -12.93 7.84
N ASP A 728 -16.80 -14.25 8.04
CA ASP A 728 -16.68 -15.24 6.96
C ASP A 728 -17.95 -15.34 6.08
N ASP A 729 -19.05 -14.67 6.47
CA ASP A 729 -20.32 -14.64 5.75
C ASP A 729 -20.66 -13.22 5.23
N HIS A 730 -19.65 -12.33 5.16
CA HIS A 730 -19.82 -10.93 4.75
C HIS A 730 -19.39 -10.70 3.29
N PHE A 731 -20.34 -10.29 2.45
CA PHE A 731 -20.08 -9.87 1.08
C PHE A 731 -20.17 -8.33 0.97
N ALA A 732 -19.00 -7.67 0.93
CA ALA A 732 -18.91 -6.24 1.21
C ALA A 732 -18.99 -5.33 -0.03
N ASN A 733 -18.83 -5.86 -1.25
CA ASN A 733 -18.80 -5.09 -2.51
C ASN A 733 -17.91 -3.84 -2.40
N THR A 734 -16.68 -4.04 -1.94
CA THR A 734 -15.72 -2.97 -1.68
C THR A 734 -15.17 -2.40 -2.99
N ASP A 735 -14.65 -1.16 -2.97
CA ASP A 735 -14.29 -0.39 -4.17
C ASP A 735 -15.40 -0.28 -5.23
N CYS A 736 -16.68 -0.27 -4.85
CA CYS A 736 -17.77 -0.21 -5.83
C CYS A 736 -17.83 1.10 -6.63
N ALA A 737 -17.27 2.19 -6.09
CA ALA A 737 -17.18 3.48 -6.77
C ALA A 737 -16.04 4.34 -6.23
N ASN A 738 -15.46 5.13 -7.13
CA ASN A 738 -14.48 6.15 -6.81
C ASN A 738 -15.10 7.54 -6.96
N ILE A 739 -14.88 8.43 -6.00
CA ILE A 739 -15.45 9.78 -5.96
C ILE A 739 -14.33 10.81 -5.81
N ASN A 740 -14.27 11.79 -6.73
CA ASN A 740 -13.33 12.89 -6.60
C ASN A 740 -13.90 14.01 -5.73
N VAL A 741 -13.44 14.08 -4.48
CA VAL A 741 -13.87 15.11 -3.52
C VAL A 741 -13.28 16.50 -3.79
N VAL A 742 -12.21 16.60 -4.58
CA VAL A 742 -11.54 17.87 -4.88
C VAL A 742 -12.34 18.70 -5.89
N HIS A 743 -12.99 18.04 -6.85
CA HIS A 743 -13.71 18.75 -7.90
C HIS A 743 -14.91 19.56 -7.38
N PRO A 744 -15.81 19.00 -6.54
CA PRO A 744 -16.88 19.77 -5.91
C PRO A 744 -16.36 20.99 -5.13
N PHE A 745 -15.20 20.86 -4.46
CA PHE A 745 -14.57 21.96 -3.73
C PHE A 745 -14.10 23.07 -4.67
N LEU A 746 -13.45 22.72 -5.78
CA LEU A 746 -13.02 23.70 -6.79
C LEU A 746 -14.21 24.45 -7.40
N GLN A 747 -15.32 23.76 -7.66
CA GLN A 747 -16.53 24.40 -8.19
C GLN A 747 -17.21 25.31 -7.16
N ALA A 748 -17.24 24.90 -5.89
CA ALA A 748 -17.73 25.73 -4.79
C ALA A 748 -16.92 27.03 -4.67
N LEU A 749 -15.59 26.94 -4.80
CA LEU A 749 -14.67 28.09 -4.75
C LEU A 749 -14.89 29.06 -5.91
N LYS A 750 -15.20 28.56 -7.11
CA LYS A 750 -15.46 29.38 -8.28
C LYS A 750 -16.87 29.97 -8.32
N GLY A 751 -17.78 29.46 -7.50
CA GLY A 751 -19.21 29.78 -7.57
C GLY A 751 -19.90 29.18 -8.80
N GLU A 752 -19.41 28.06 -9.30
CA GLU A 752 -20.05 27.33 -10.40
C GLU A 752 -21.29 26.59 -9.86
N GLU A 753 -22.50 27.00 -10.25
CA GLU A 753 -23.77 26.42 -9.80
C GLU A 753 -24.35 25.35 -10.73
N ASN A 754 -23.78 25.19 -11.94
CA ASN A 754 -24.26 24.23 -12.92
C ASN A 754 -23.79 22.80 -12.59
N ASP A 755 -24.59 21.82 -13.05
CA ASP A 755 -24.38 20.36 -12.89
C ASP A 755 -22.91 19.92 -13.00
N LEU A 756 -22.46 19.13 -12.01
CA LEU A 756 -21.09 18.63 -11.90
C LEU A 756 -20.62 17.97 -13.21
N TRP A 757 -21.53 17.29 -13.91
CA TRP A 757 -21.24 16.47 -15.10
C TRP A 757 -21.35 17.22 -16.45
N ASN A 758 -21.74 18.51 -16.45
CA ASN A 758 -22.23 19.17 -17.66
C ASN A 758 -21.13 19.67 -18.60
N PHE A 759 -20.70 18.78 -19.49
CA PHE A 759 -20.33 19.15 -20.85
C PHE A 759 -21.54 18.92 -21.74
N GLY A 760 -21.89 19.86 -22.61
CA GLY A 760 -22.91 19.60 -23.64
C GLY A 760 -22.51 18.38 -24.48
N ILE A 761 -23.49 17.63 -25.00
CA ILE A 761 -23.23 16.43 -25.83
C ILE A 761 -22.21 16.75 -26.95
N SER A 762 -22.27 17.95 -27.54
CA SER A 762 -21.29 18.42 -28.53
C SER A 762 -19.86 18.53 -27.99
N ASP A 763 -19.69 18.99 -26.74
CA ASP A 763 -18.38 19.10 -26.09
C ASP A 763 -17.81 17.73 -25.70
N GLN A 764 -18.68 16.81 -25.27
CA GLN A 764 -18.29 15.42 -24.99
C GLN A 764 -17.82 14.71 -26.26
N LEU A 765 -18.62 14.78 -27.33
CA LEU A 765 -18.25 14.26 -28.65
C LEU A 765 -16.96 14.89 -29.17
N SER A 766 -16.80 16.20 -28.96
CA SER A 766 -15.59 16.94 -29.32
C SER A 766 -14.34 16.41 -28.62
N LYS A 767 -14.43 16.16 -27.32
CA LYS A 767 -13.34 15.60 -26.53
C LYS A 767 -13.02 14.18 -26.95
N LEU A 768 -14.02 13.31 -27.06
CA LEU A 768 -13.85 11.92 -27.49
C LEU A 768 -13.21 11.86 -28.88
N PHE A 769 -13.70 12.66 -29.84
CA PHE A 769 -13.12 12.74 -31.18
C PHE A 769 -11.67 13.23 -31.18
N LYS A 770 -11.35 14.30 -30.43
CA LYS A 770 -9.97 14.77 -30.26
C LYS A 770 -9.05 13.69 -29.70
N LYS A 771 -9.49 13.01 -28.64
CA LYS A 771 -8.72 11.93 -28.03
C LYS A 771 -8.57 10.76 -28.99
N PHE A 772 -9.61 10.38 -29.73
CA PHE A 772 -9.56 9.34 -30.77
C PHE A 772 -8.56 9.68 -31.89
N ILE A 773 -8.61 10.91 -32.43
CA ILE A 773 -7.68 11.36 -33.47
C ILE A 773 -6.25 11.38 -32.95
N ARG A 774 -6.04 11.89 -31.73
CA ARG A 774 -4.74 11.87 -31.08
C ARG A 774 -4.25 10.44 -30.91
N TYR A 775 -5.04 9.56 -30.33
CA TYR A 775 -4.67 8.17 -30.07
C TYR A 775 -4.32 7.39 -31.35
N ASN A 776 -5.14 7.50 -32.41
CA ASN A 776 -4.93 6.72 -33.63
C ASN A 776 -3.89 7.30 -34.59
N PHE A 777 -3.59 8.60 -34.49
CA PHE A 777 -2.78 9.28 -35.50
C PHE A 777 -1.64 10.16 -34.94
N ASP A 778 -1.37 10.19 -33.62
CA ASP A 778 -0.25 10.97 -33.06
C ASP A 778 1.08 10.62 -33.75
N GLY A 779 1.85 11.65 -34.11
CA GLY A 779 3.11 11.50 -34.88
C GLY A 779 2.98 11.59 -36.41
N ASN A 780 1.78 11.58 -37.00
CA ASN A 780 1.57 11.81 -38.44
C ASN A 780 1.31 13.30 -38.76
N LYS A 781 1.91 13.84 -39.85
CA LYS A 781 1.65 15.22 -40.34
C LYS A 781 0.15 15.47 -40.60
N TYR A 782 -0.58 14.48 -41.10
CA TYR A 782 -2.02 14.57 -41.34
C TYR A 782 -2.83 14.74 -40.03
N ALA A 783 -2.40 14.10 -38.95
CA ALA A 783 -3.06 14.20 -37.64
C ALA A 783 -2.94 15.60 -37.03
N LYS A 784 -1.76 16.23 -37.19
CA LYS A 784 -1.55 17.63 -36.78
C LYS A 784 -2.47 18.57 -37.54
N HIS A 785 -2.69 18.32 -38.83
CA HIS A 785 -3.57 19.13 -39.65
C HIS A 785 -5.05 18.97 -39.25
N LEU A 786 -5.52 17.73 -39.07
CA LEU A 786 -6.89 17.43 -38.59
C LEU A 786 -7.14 18.01 -37.19
N THR A 787 -6.19 17.82 -36.26
CA THR A 787 -6.29 18.35 -34.89
C THR A 787 -6.29 19.87 -34.88
N SER A 788 -5.46 20.51 -35.73
CA SER A 788 -5.40 21.96 -35.88
C SER A 788 -6.71 22.51 -36.48
N ALA A 789 -7.19 21.95 -37.59
CA ALA A 789 -8.46 22.33 -38.22
C ALA A 789 -9.63 22.20 -37.24
N TYR A 790 -9.69 21.08 -36.52
CA TYR A 790 -10.69 20.84 -35.49
C TYR A 790 -10.57 21.82 -34.31
N SER A 791 -9.36 22.13 -33.86
CA SER A 791 -9.13 23.11 -32.78
C SER A 791 -9.61 24.52 -33.17
N THR A 792 -9.46 24.89 -34.45
CA THR A 792 -9.96 26.16 -35.00
C THR A 792 -11.48 26.18 -35.05
N ILE A 793 -12.11 25.11 -35.53
CA ILE A 793 -13.59 24.97 -35.54
C ILE A 793 -14.13 25.00 -34.11
N HIS A 794 -13.53 24.26 -33.18
CA HIS A 794 -13.98 24.21 -31.79
C HIS A 794 -13.76 25.53 -31.02
N LYS A 795 -12.65 26.26 -31.27
CA LYS A 795 -12.47 27.63 -30.76
C LYS A 795 -13.55 28.58 -31.29
N THR A 796 -14.04 28.35 -32.50
CA THR A 796 -15.10 29.15 -33.13
C THR A 796 -16.48 28.81 -32.57
N LEU A 797 -16.72 27.55 -32.23
CA LEU A 797 -17.94 27.08 -31.55
C LEU A 797 -18.00 27.50 -30.07
N ASN A 798 -16.88 27.41 -29.33
CA ASN A 798 -16.81 27.81 -27.91
C ASN A 798 -16.69 29.32 -27.69
N LYS A 799 -16.51 30.13 -28.73
CA LYS A 799 -16.66 31.60 -28.62
C LYS A 799 -18.06 32.03 -28.17
N LYS A 800 -19.04 31.12 -28.13
CA LYS A 800 -20.40 31.35 -27.60
C LYS A 800 -20.61 30.92 -26.15
N SER A 801 -19.65 30.27 -25.48
CA SER A 801 -19.74 30.05 -24.02
C SER A 801 -19.19 31.28 -23.31
N THR A 802 -20.07 32.06 -22.68
CA THR A 802 -19.68 33.15 -21.77
C THR A 802 -18.64 32.62 -20.77
N PRO A 803 -17.52 33.31 -20.50
CA PRO A 803 -16.63 32.92 -19.42
C PRO A 803 -17.47 32.86 -18.14
N ALA A 804 -17.50 31.70 -17.48
CA ALA A 804 -18.18 31.56 -16.20
C ALA A 804 -17.69 32.69 -15.29
N THR A 805 -18.59 33.59 -14.90
CA THR A 805 -18.27 34.66 -13.97
C THR A 805 -17.89 34.00 -12.65
N TYR A 806 -16.66 34.26 -12.19
CA TYR A 806 -16.20 33.76 -10.91
C TYR A 806 -16.99 34.45 -9.80
N HIS A 807 -17.78 33.68 -9.07
CA HIS A 807 -18.54 34.15 -7.92
C HIS A 807 -17.90 33.58 -6.66
N SER A 808 -16.76 34.17 -6.26
CA SER A 808 -16.05 33.72 -5.06
C SER A 808 -16.96 33.75 -3.82
N PRO A 809 -16.83 32.77 -2.91
CA PRO A 809 -17.54 32.79 -1.64
C PRO A 809 -17.08 33.98 -0.78
N LYS A 810 -17.97 34.53 0.04
CA LYS A 810 -17.69 35.68 0.93
C LYS A 810 -16.75 35.31 2.06
N ASN A 811 -16.82 34.07 2.54
CA ASN A 811 -16.04 33.55 3.65
C ASN A 811 -15.92 32.01 3.58
N MET A 812 -15.24 31.40 4.55
CA MET A 812 -15.04 29.96 4.61
C MET A 812 -16.36 29.20 4.82
N ASP A 813 -17.28 29.73 5.62
CA ASP A 813 -18.56 29.06 5.90
C ASP A 813 -19.39 28.92 4.61
N GLU A 814 -19.49 29.99 3.83
CA GLU A 814 -20.18 29.94 2.53
C GLU A 814 -19.48 28.98 1.55
N LEU A 815 -18.15 28.89 1.57
CA LEU A 815 -17.41 27.90 0.77
C LEU A 815 -17.77 26.47 1.20
N MET A 816 -17.82 26.21 2.50
CA MET A 816 -18.13 24.88 3.05
C MET A 816 -19.57 24.48 2.75
N ASP A 817 -20.55 25.38 2.88
CA ASP A 817 -21.95 25.13 2.51
C ASP A 817 -22.07 24.79 1.02
N ARG A 818 -21.43 25.60 0.17
CA ARG A 818 -21.38 25.38 -1.28
C ARG A 818 -20.71 24.05 -1.63
N PHE A 819 -19.64 23.68 -0.94
CA PHE A 819 -18.94 22.42 -1.13
C PHE A 819 -19.82 21.24 -0.73
N GLN A 820 -20.46 21.29 0.44
CA GLN A 820 -21.33 20.24 0.95
C GLN A 820 -22.49 19.93 -0.01
N VAL A 821 -23.18 20.96 -0.52
CA VAL A 821 -24.27 20.80 -1.49
C VAL A 821 -23.79 20.04 -2.73
N ARG A 822 -22.62 20.42 -3.26
CA ARG A 822 -22.04 19.81 -4.46
C ARG A 822 -21.57 18.38 -4.22
N LEU A 823 -20.91 18.12 -3.08
CA LEU A 823 -20.48 16.78 -2.71
C LEU A 823 -21.68 15.84 -2.52
N ASN A 824 -22.76 16.30 -1.87
CA ASN A 824 -23.98 15.53 -1.68
C ASN A 824 -24.64 15.16 -3.02
N TYR A 825 -24.68 16.10 -3.98
CA TYR A 825 -25.20 15.82 -5.32
C TYR A 825 -24.33 14.78 -6.05
N LEU A 826 -22.99 14.88 -5.98
CA LEU A 826 -22.09 13.90 -6.57
C LEU A 826 -22.30 12.50 -5.99
N ALA A 827 -22.28 12.40 -4.66
CA ALA A 827 -22.43 11.14 -3.94
C ALA A 827 -23.79 10.50 -4.24
N SER A 828 -24.88 11.27 -4.21
CA SER A 828 -26.23 10.78 -4.53
C SER A 828 -26.33 10.28 -5.96
N SER A 829 -25.71 10.97 -6.92
CA SER A 829 -25.71 10.56 -8.33
C SER A 829 -24.93 9.25 -8.56
N ILE A 830 -23.80 9.08 -7.88
CA ILE A 830 -22.98 7.85 -7.99
C ILE A 830 -23.69 6.68 -7.31
N LEU A 831 -24.32 6.92 -6.15
CA LEU A 831 -25.12 5.93 -5.45
C LEU A 831 -26.30 5.44 -6.30
N ALA A 832 -27.03 6.35 -6.95
CA ALA A 832 -28.12 5.96 -7.84
C ALA A 832 -27.63 5.11 -9.04
N ASP A 833 -26.46 5.46 -9.61
CA ASP A 833 -25.84 4.68 -10.68
C ASP A 833 -25.43 3.28 -10.22
N HIS A 834 -24.95 3.18 -8.97
CA HIS A 834 -24.57 1.94 -8.32
C HIS A 834 -25.77 1.01 -8.09
N GLN A 835 -26.85 1.52 -7.51
CA GLN A 835 -28.06 0.72 -7.24
C GLN A 835 -28.64 0.11 -8.53
N LEU A 836 -28.62 0.86 -9.64
CA LEU A 836 -29.06 0.35 -10.95
C LEU A 836 -28.15 -0.75 -11.51
N LEU A 837 -26.84 -0.64 -11.29
CA LEU A 837 -25.88 -1.67 -11.73
C LEU A 837 -26.03 -2.94 -10.90
N GLU A 838 -26.15 -2.79 -9.59
CA GLU A 838 -26.34 -3.89 -8.64
C GLU A 838 -27.63 -4.67 -8.94
N GLU A 839 -28.74 -3.99 -9.17
CA GLU A 839 -30.02 -4.61 -9.55
C GLU A 839 -29.90 -5.45 -10.85
N SER A 840 -29.12 -4.97 -11.82
CA SER A 840 -28.86 -5.69 -13.07
C SER A 840 -27.94 -6.90 -12.85
N LEU A 841 -26.93 -6.75 -11.98
CA LEU A 841 -25.98 -7.81 -11.65
C LEU A 841 -26.66 -8.95 -10.89
N GLN A 842 -27.47 -8.63 -9.88
CA GLN A 842 -28.28 -9.59 -9.13
C GLN A 842 -29.20 -10.42 -10.03
N ARG A 843 -29.82 -9.79 -11.03
CA ARG A 843 -30.76 -10.48 -11.93
C ARG A 843 -30.09 -11.36 -12.99
N ASN A 844 -28.95 -10.93 -13.53
CA ASN A 844 -28.40 -11.48 -14.78
C ASN A 844 -27.02 -12.14 -14.62
N PHE A 845 -26.34 -11.92 -13.51
CA PHE A 845 -24.93 -12.28 -13.32
C PHE A 845 -24.65 -13.01 -12.01
N THR A 846 -25.60 -13.85 -11.58
CA THR A 846 -25.46 -14.64 -10.35
C THR A 846 -24.19 -15.51 -10.34
N THR A 847 -23.68 -15.79 -9.14
CA THR A 847 -22.42 -16.51 -8.89
C THR A 847 -22.61 -17.74 -7.98
N PRO A 848 -23.29 -18.80 -8.48
CA PRO A 848 -23.67 -19.94 -7.65
C PRO A 848 -22.50 -20.66 -6.98
N LEU A 849 -21.30 -20.71 -7.59
CA LEU A 849 -20.13 -21.32 -6.96
C LEU A 849 -19.68 -20.52 -5.74
N ALA A 850 -19.45 -19.21 -5.91
CA ALA A 850 -19.07 -18.32 -4.80
C ALA A 850 -20.09 -18.40 -3.65
N SER A 851 -21.39 -18.33 -3.99
CA SER A 851 -22.51 -18.43 -3.05
C SER A 851 -22.50 -19.73 -2.22
N THR A 852 -21.96 -20.84 -2.72
CA THR A 852 -21.88 -22.09 -1.92
C THR A 852 -20.96 -22.01 -0.71
N LEU A 853 -20.08 -21.01 -0.68
CA LEU A 853 -19.10 -20.80 0.38
C LEU A 853 -19.58 -19.82 1.46
N PHE A 854 -20.74 -19.19 1.24
CA PHE A 854 -21.43 -18.38 2.23
C PHE A 854 -22.53 -19.22 2.89
N LYS A 855 -22.47 -19.41 4.21
CA LYS A 855 -23.47 -20.21 4.95
C LYS A 855 -24.85 -19.53 4.88
N GLY A 856 -24.90 -18.21 4.86
CA GLY A 856 -26.12 -17.43 4.70
C GLY A 856 -26.83 -17.69 3.36
N CYS A 857 -26.08 -17.86 2.28
CA CYS A 857 -26.61 -18.19 0.96
C CYS A 857 -27.25 -19.58 0.93
N ILE A 858 -26.56 -20.61 1.44
CA ILE A 858 -27.13 -21.98 1.52
C ILE A 858 -28.36 -22.02 2.42
N LYS A 859 -28.37 -21.28 3.54
CA LYS A 859 -29.53 -21.24 4.45
C LYS A 859 -30.74 -20.53 3.84
N SER A 860 -30.51 -19.46 3.07
CA SER A 860 -31.59 -18.64 2.49
C SER A 860 -32.05 -19.13 1.11
N GLY A 861 -31.23 -19.95 0.44
CA GLY A 861 -31.43 -20.35 -0.94
C GLY A 861 -31.20 -19.21 -1.94
N ASN A 862 -30.48 -18.15 -1.55
CA ASN A 862 -30.25 -16.99 -2.39
C ASN A 862 -28.77 -16.88 -2.77
N ASP A 863 -28.51 -16.32 -3.95
CA ASP A 863 -27.17 -15.95 -4.38
C ASP A 863 -26.62 -14.78 -3.55
N VAL A 864 -25.30 -14.62 -3.57
CA VAL A 864 -24.60 -13.60 -2.77
C VAL A 864 -24.81 -12.17 -3.31
N HIS A 865 -25.24 -12.03 -4.57
CA HIS A 865 -25.51 -10.74 -5.23
C HIS A 865 -26.86 -10.09 -4.91
#